data_AF-A0A0F5L178-F1
#
_entry.id   AF-A0A0F5L178-F1
#
_cell.length_a   1.000
_cell.length_b   1.000
_cell.length_c   1.000
_cell.angle_alpha   90.00
_cell.angle_beta   90.00
_cell.angle_gamma   90.00
#
_symmetry.space_group_name_H-M   'P 1'
#
loop_
_entity.id
_entity.type
_entity.pdbx_description
1 polymer ?
#
loop_
_entity_poly.entity_id
_entity_poly.type
_entity_poly.pdbx_seq_one_letter_code
_entity_poly.pdbx_strand_id
1 'polypeptide(L)'
;MTIKPALLASVALLALSAGVSAQQPAPFDMSPESGLVTKPADPAPATPATPAEAQPAAPQGFTRYLLPTGNLRLEGEESKDGVVVYLTDAQAAAPAKLQFSYLNALVVAPEVSNLRIRVNQTDITTAQIASSSAPTLVSAEIPAGILRAGANVVEFRASQRHRTDCTVDSTYELWTEIASDSAQLIFEGTGLDRLDQLAELGAVGVDATGNTTLRLLAPDTADPAAKATMLRLVQQIGLALRTPKLTISFADAPSAAQEPGILDVAIMPAAELPAAYDAARAQSSSGPLAAMLPVASGANTLVISGPTWDAIARAGDALVAAAPITPERPRYDLPSPTPMMQGDSSVTLSGLGVDSLEFNGRRYATNLQFELPADFYGYRYGELELVLDAAYSSDVLPGSEIDIYTNGEIASATPLLRTDGGALKDTRIRIPMTNLRPGRNVATLSVNLQTRSDASCAAGWTGSSPVRFVLSNASALRLPDYARAVTMPDLQVLTGTAWPYVNDTAVPIAIGQGEESMVSALMFAARIATASGNIINFSVVPDAELSAESDAFIVMPTTAISPLNLSRTGVGTGASSAQRNDEALLDQFATNEPGGPFAGQVQWLLETVGLNLTDLRVLPTPDQPYQPPADAVVVSQMRQPEGGLWTTLTAATGATLVSGTERLLDTDTWRQIGGRVSAIAPRDERVTTIAANNVTIVPDEPMSILNARRVAANWFSGNIVYFALAIVVGGILLMFATSRLLTRIGRPS
;
A
#
# COMPACT_ATOMS: atom_id res chain seq x y z
N MET A 1 25.17 -65.71 10.16
CA MET A 1 25.33 -65.05 8.84
C MET A 1 25.07 -63.56 9.05
N THR A 2 26.09 -62.73 9.27
CA THR A 2 26.78 -61.90 8.24
C THR A 2 25.79 -60.99 7.48
N ILE A 3 25.79 -59.65 7.50
CA ILE A 3 26.75 -58.58 7.85
C ILE A 3 25.95 -57.30 8.23
N LYS A 4 26.61 -56.39 8.97
CA LYS A 4 26.21 -55.13 9.67
C LYS A 4 25.29 -54.13 8.93
N PRO A 5 24.56 -53.29 9.69
CA PRO A 5 25.01 -51.88 9.86
C PRO A 5 24.99 -51.38 11.32
N ALA A 6 25.82 -50.37 11.59
CA ALA A 6 26.05 -49.79 12.91
C ALA A 6 25.15 -48.57 13.15
N LEU A 7 24.45 -48.59 14.29
CA LEU A 7 23.69 -47.48 14.86
C LEU A 7 23.69 -47.70 16.39
N LEU A 8 23.55 -46.60 17.13
CA LEU A 8 23.37 -46.47 18.59
C LEU A 8 24.65 -46.20 19.39
N ALA A 9 24.73 -44.99 19.94
CA ALA A 9 24.64 -44.80 21.39
C ALA A 9 24.56 -43.30 21.72
N SER A 10 23.37 -42.81 22.08
CA SER A 10 23.20 -41.56 22.83
C SER A 10 21.97 -41.68 23.73
N VAL A 11 22.17 -42.21 24.93
CA VAL A 11 21.22 -42.05 26.05
C VAL A 11 22.03 -41.61 27.27
N ALA A 12 21.78 -40.35 27.63
CA ALA A 12 21.66 -39.76 28.96
C ALA A 12 22.50 -40.32 30.13
N LEU A 13 23.17 -39.42 30.87
CA LEU A 13 22.77 -39.13 32.26
C LEU A 13 23.50 -37.91 32.86
N LEU A 14 22.69 -36.93 33.26
CA LEU A 14 22.69 -36.20 34.55
C LEU A 14 23.94 -35.48 35.09
N ALA A 15 23.69 -34.19 35.36
CA ALA A 15 23.97 -33.43 36.59
C ALA A 15 25.28 -32.62 36.72
N LEU A 16 25.05 -31.33 37.02
CA LEU A 16 25.98 -30.24 37.30
C LEU A 16 26.78 -30.43 38.60
N SER A 17 28.06 -29.99 38.60
CA SER A 17 28.62 -29.13 39.66
C SER A 17 30.04 -28.63 39.33
N ALA A 18 30.17 -27.30 39.22
CA ALA A 18 31.24 -26.37 39.63
C ALA A 18 32.74 -26.79 39.69
N GLY A 19 33.62 -25.88 39.20
CA GLY A 19 35.00 -25.76 39.69
C GLY A 19 36.01 -25.19 38.68
N VAL A 20 36.58 -24.03 38.99
CA VAL A 20 37.42 -23.14 38.15
C VAL A 20 38.92 -23.48 38.20
N SER A 21 39.64 -23.38 37.08
CA SER A 21 40.91 -22.61 36.87
C SER A 21 41.88 -23.21 35.82
N ALA A 22 42.29 -22.35 34.88
CA ALA A 22 43.61 -22.17 34.22
C ALA A 22 44.44 -23.38 33.70
N GLN A 23 44.98 -23.32 32.46
CA GLN A 23 46.33 -22.83 32.13
C GLN A 23 46.74 -23.06 30.63
N GLN A 24 47.58 -22.12 30.14
CA GLN A 24 48.30 -21.88 28.85
C GLN A 24 49.02 -23.04 28.12
N PRO A 25 49.51 -22.91 26.83
CA PRO A 25 50.60 -21.99 26.35
C PRO A 25 50.49 -21.51 24.87
N ALA A 26 51.30 -20.62 24.25
CA ALA A 26 52.26 -19.55 24.56
C ALA A 26 52.39 -18.67 23.28
N PRO A 27 52.72 -17.36 23.36
CA PRO A 27 52.74 -16.46 22.20
C PRO A 27 54.13 -16.33 21.51
N PHE A 28 54.10 -16.07 20.19
CA PHE A 28 55.26 -15.74 19.36
C PHE A 28 55.68 -14.27 19.48
N ASP A 29 56.99 -14.06 19.39
CA ASP A 29 57.77 -12.84 19.57
C ASP A 29 57.77 -11.93 18.32
N MET A 30 57.59 -10.63 18.52
CA MET A 30 57.87 -9.57 17.53
C MET A 30 58.49 -8.35 18.20
N SER A 31 59.75 -8.47 18.61
CA SER A 31 60.61 -7.32 18.92
C SER A 31 61.29 -6.81 17.64
N PRO A 32 61.16 -5.53 17.25
CA PRO A 32 61.93 -4.95 16.15
C PRO A 32 63.32 -4.51 16.60
N GLU A 33 64.35 -4.88 15.83
CA GLU A 33 65.70 -4.33 15.91
C GLU A 33 65.73 -2.90 15.33
N SER A 34 65.88 -1.89 16.19
CA SER A 34 66.56 -0.64 15.84
C SER A 34 66.98 0.11 17.11
N GLY A 35 68.29 0.16 17.38
CA GLY A 35 68.88 0.74 18.59
C GLY A 35 68.89 2.27 18.64
N LEU A 36 67.73 2.89 18.84
CA LEU A 36 67.62 4.31 19.21
C LEU A 36 67.03 4.43 20.63
N VAL A 37 67.91 4.56 21.61
CA VAL A 37 67.53 4.98 22.97
C VAL A 37 67.31 6.50 22.93
N THR A 38 66.06 6.95 22.87
CA THR A 38 65.71 8.31 23.27
C THR A 38 65.32 8.30 24.74
N LYS A 39 66.10 9.03 25.55
CA LYS A 39 65.83 9.26 26.97
C LYS A 39 64.47 9.96 27.13
N PRO A 40 63.59 9.53 28.05
CA PRO A 40 62.37 10.28 28.37
C PRO A 40 62.74 11.69 28.85
N ALA A 41 62.10 12.71 28.27
CA ALA A 41 62.23 14.09 28.71
C ALA A 41 61.50 14.29 30.05
N ASP A 42 62.09 15.10 30.94
CA ASP A 42 61.45 15.51 32.18
C ASP A 42 60.11 16.23 31.91
N PRO A 43 59.11 16.13 32.80
CA PRO A 43 57.81 16.77 32.60
C PRO A 43 57.95 18.28 32.54
N ALA A 44 57.54 18.88 31.42
CA ALA A 44 57.43 20.33 31.31
C ALA A 44 56.34 20.84 32.27
N PRO A 45 56.52 22.01 32.91
CA PRO A 45 55.47 22.63 33.71
C PRO A 45 54.23 22.90 32.86
N ALA A 46 53.08 22.48 33.38
CA ALA A 46 51.79 22.62 32.73
C ALA A 46 51.52 24.09 32.38
N THR A 47 51.42 24.38 31.09
CA THR A 47 50.85 25.63 30.61
C THR A 47 49.38 25.67 31.07
N PRO A 48 48.88 26.78 31.65
CA PRO A 48 47.46 26.90 31.97
C PRO A 48 46.65 26.56 30.73
N ALA A 49 45.75 25.57 30.84
CA ALA A 49 44.82 25.26 29.77
C ALA A 49 44.05 26.54 29.45
N THR A 50 44.25 27.08 28.24
CA THR A 50 43.30 28.01 27.65
C THR A 50 41.93 27.35 27.78
N PRO A 51 40.92 28.01 28.38
CA PRO A 51 39.58 27.46 28.41
C PRO A 51 39.23 27.06 26.98
N ALA A 52 38.91 25.77 26.78
CA ALA A 52 38.29 25.35 25.53
C ALA A 52 37.07 26.27 25.37
N GLU A 53 37.09 27.16 24.38
CA GLU A 53 35.87 27.82 23.95
C GLU A 53 34.86 26.70 23.77
N ALA A 54 33.76 26.80 24.51
CA ALA A 54 32.64 25.90 24.35
C ALA A 54 32.32 25.92 22.86
N GLN A 55 32.57 24.79 22.19
CA GLN A 55 32.15 24.59 20.83
C GLN A 55 30.67 24.96 20.82
N PRO A 56 30.23 25.98 20.06
CA PRO A 56 28.84 26.39 20.08
C PRO A 56 28.01 25.13 19.92
N ALA A 57 27.10 24.86 20.87
CA ALA A 57 26.15 23.78 20.71
C ALA A 57 25.62 23.89 19.28
N ALA A 58 25.73 22.81 18.49
CA ALA A 58 25.20 22.82 17.14
C ALA A 58 23.78 23.39 17.23
N PRO A 59 23.43 24.40 16.40
CA PRO A 59 22.11 25.01 16.48
C PRO A 59 21.09 23.88 16.49
N GLN A 60 20.18 23.89 17.47
CA GLN A 60 19.19 22.83 17.65
C GLN A 60 18.30 22.80 16.40
N GLY A 61 18.72 22.02 15.41
CA GLY A 61 18.08 21.96 14.12
C GLY A 61 16.79 21.16 14.26
N PHE A 62 15.68 21.76 13.86
CA PHE A 62 14.41 21.05 13.81
C PHE A 62 14.41 20.13 12.58
N THR A 63 14.01 18.87 12.74
CA THR A 63 14.17 17.86 11.69
C THR A 63 12.84 17.26 11.27
N ARG A 64 12.66 17.04 9.96
CA ARG A 64 11.52 16.33 9.36
C ARG A 64 12.01 15.15 8.55
N TYR A 65 11.58 13.94 8.89
CA TYR A 65 11.81 12.76 8.07
C TYR A 65 10.92 12.80 6.82
N LEU A 66 11.38 12.14 5.75
CA LEU A 66 10.79 12.25 4.42
C LEU A 66 10.13 10.99 3.90
N LEU A 67 10.55 9.80 4.31
CA LEU A 67 10.14 8.55 3.65
C LEU A 67 9.10 7.79 4.49
N PRO A 68 7.86 7.57 3.99
CA PRO A 68 6.77 6.96 4.75
C PRO A 68 6.69 5.42 4.64
N THR A 69 7.46 4.81 3.73
CA THR A 69 7.39 3.38 3.37
C THR A 69 8.74 2.68 3.52
N GLY A 70 9.58 3.14 4.45
CA GLY A 70 10.95 2.66 4.60
C GLY A 70 11.88 3.21 3.52
N ASN A 71 12.88 2.43 3.11
CA ASN A 71 13.87 2.86 2.12
C ASN A 71 13.22 3.12 0.75
N LEU A 72 13.67 4.18 0.07
CA LEU A 72 13.22 4.52 -1.26
C LEU A 72 14.22 3.95 -2.28
N ARG A 73 13.74 3.12 -3.20
CA ARG A 73 14.58 2.42 -4.17
C ARG A 73 14.26 2.86 -5.60
N LEU A 74 15.26 3.41 -6.26
CA LEU A 74 15.22 3.89 -7.64
C LEU A 74 15.85 2.84 -8.55
N GLU A 75 15.02 2.07 -9.24
CA GLU A 75 15.44 0.92 -10.07
C GLU A 75 15.42 1.23 -11.57
N GLY A 76 16.36 0.63 -12.29
CA GLY A 76 16.51 0.79 -13.73
C GLY A 76 17.36 1.99 -14.12
N GLU A 77 17.40 2.23 -15.43
CA GLU A 77 18.21 3.29 -16.02
C GLU A 77 17.64 4.69 -15.81
N GLU A 78 16.32 4.82 -15.81
CA GLU A 78 15.63 6.08 -15.49
C GLU A 78 14.53 5.77 -14.50
N SER A 79 14.63 6.36 -13.32
CA SER A 79 13.68 6.14 -12.23
C SER A 79 13.41 7.46 -11.53
N LYS A 80 12.15 7.66 -11.13
CA LYS A 80 11.76 8.79 -10.30
C LYS A 80 10.79 8.34 -9.25
N ASP A 81 10.96 8.88 -8.05
CA ASP A 81 10.01 8.73 -6.97
C ASP A 81 10.05 9.97 -6.07
N GLY A 82 9.02 10.18 -5.27
CA GLY A 82 8.94 11.37 -4.45
C GLY A 82 7.95 11.26 -3.31
N VAL A 83 8.00 12.27 -2.46
CA VAL A 83 7.21 12.34 -1.23
C VAL A 83 6.70 13.76 -1.03
N VAL A 84 5.59 13.88 -0.31
CA VAL A 84 5.02 15.17 0.06
C VAL A 84 5.34 15.45 1.52
N VAL A 85 5.94 16.61 1.80
CA VAL A 85 6.22 17.07 3.16
C VAL A 85 5.40 18.30 3.45
N TYR A 86 4.70 18.28 4.57
CA TYR A 86 3.93 19.41 5.05
C TYR A 86 4.76 20.26 6.01
N LEU A 87 4.77 21.58 5.78
CA LEU A 87 5.51 22.54 6.60
C LEU A 87 4.57 23.61 7.14
N THR A 88 4.85 24.11 8.34
CA THR A 88 4.22 25.33 8.87
C THR A 88 4.77 26.57 8.17
N ASP A 89 4.13 27.73 8.36
CA ASP A 89 4.63 29.01 7.86
C ASP A 89 6.06 29.30 8.38
N ALA A 90 6.30 29.03 9.67
CA ALA A 90 7.60 29.24 10.30
C ALA A 90 8.67 28.31 9.73
N GLN A 91 8.33 27.04 9.48
CA GLN A 91 9.24 26.07 8.89
C GLN A 91 9.58 26.41 7.44
N ALA A 92 8.58 26.80 6.64
CA ALA A 92 8.78 27.17 5.24
C ALA A 92 9.63 28.45 5.07
N ALA A 93 9.58 29.37 6.03
CA ALA A 93 10.38 30.59 6.04
C ALA A 93 11.81 30.40 6.59
N ALA A 94 12.08 29.30 7.31
CA ALA A 94 13.38 29.03 7.92
C ALA A 94 14.41 28.54 6.89
N PRO A 95 15.71 28.85 7.08
CA PRO A 95 16.78 28.19 6.34
C PRO A 95 16.71 26.67 6.52
N ALA A 96 16.76 25.93 5.41
CA ALA A 96 16.58 24.49 5.41
C ALA A 96 17.65 23.79 4.60
N LYS A 97 18.04 22.59 5.06
CA LYS A 97 18.96 21.68 4.38
C LYS A 97 18.28 20.37 4.13
N LEU A 98 18.41 19.86 2.91
CA LEU A 98 18.05 18.49 2.61
C LEU A 98 19.27 17.60 2.85
N GLN A 99 19.11 16.60 3.70
CA GLN A 99 20.13 15.61 4.01
C GLN A 99 19.57 14.21 3.76
N PHE A 100 20.34 13.34 3.11
CA PHE A 100 19.99 11.94 2.93
C PHE A 100 21.26 11.13 2.63
N SER A 101 21.26 9.85 2.98
CA SER A 101 22.29 8.91 2.56
C SER A 101 21.76 7.97 1.50
N TYR A 102 22.63 7.56 0.58
CA TYR A 102 22.27 6.62 -0.46
C TYR A 102 23.38 5.57 -0.68
N LEU A 103 22.95 4.40 -1.15
CA LEU A 103 23.78 3.29 -1.61
C LEU A 103 23.33 2.92 -3.03
N ASN A 104 24.24 2.46 -3.88
CA ASN A 104 23.87 1.99 -5.23
C ASN A 104 24.52 0.66 -5.59
N ALA A 105 23.99 0.03 -6.63
CA ALA A 105 24.53 -1.21 -7.15
C ALA A 105 25.98 -1.02 -7.62
N LEU A 106 26.83 -2.04 -7.38
CA LEU A 106 28.24 -2.05 -7.80
C LEU A 106 28.42 -1.87 -9.32
N VAL A 107 27.43 -2.32 -10.09
CA VAL A 107 27.44 -2.31 -11.54
C VAL A 107 27.07 -0.96 -12.16
N VAL A 108 26.62 0.02 -11.37
CA VAL A 108 26.37 1.38 -11.85
C VAL A 108 27.69 2.02 -12.28
N ALA A 109 27.70 2.66 -13.45
CA ALA A 109 28.83 3.42 -13.98
C ALA A 109 28.80 4.85 -13.43
N PRO A 110 29.67 5.22 -12.46
CA PRO A 110 29.57 6.53 -11.83
C PRO A 110 29.80 7.66 -12.81
N GLU A 111 30.65 7.47 -13.83
CA GLU A 111 31.11 8.53 -14.74
C GLU A 111 29.97 9.15 -15.57
N VAL A 112 28.85 8.43 -15.73
CA VAL A 112 27.70 8.84 -16.54
C VAL A 112 26.36 8.71 -15.80
N SER A 113 26.38 8.37 -14.51
CA SER A 113 25.17 8.19 -13.69
C SER A 113 25.02 9.31 -12.68
N ASN A 114 23.81 9.86 -12.56
CA ASN A 114 23.51 10.98 -11.70
C ASN A 114 22.18 10.83 -10.94
N LEU A 115 22.16 11.34 -9.72
CA LEU A 115 21.00 11.46 -8.85
C LEU A 115 20.65 12.94 -8.74
N ARG A 116 19.49 13.32 -9.28
CA ARG A 116 18.97 14.69 -9.26
C ARG A 116 17.82 14.81 -8.29
N ILE A 117 17.83 15.89 -7.51
CA ILE A 117 16.81 16.16 -6.51
C ILE A 117 16.08 17.44 -6.85
N ARG A 118 14.74 17.37 -6.84
CA ARG A 118 13.83 18.49 -7.07
C ARG A 118 12.99 18.74 -5.84
N VAL A 119 12.83 20.02 -5.49
CA VAL A 119 11.83 20.45 -4.51
C VAL A 119 10.91 21.44 -5.19
N ASN A 120 9.60 21.17 -5.18
CA ASN A 120 8.59 21.99 -5.85
C ASN A 120 8.97 22.33 -7.31
N GLN A 121 9.39 21.30 -8.08
CA GLN A 121 9.85 21.39 -9.47
C GLN A 121 11.15 22.19 -9.71
N THR A 122 11.84 22.63 -8.65
CA THR A 122 13.12 23.34 -8.74
C THR A 122 14.27 22.38 -8.45
N ASP A 123 15.27 22.32 -9.34
CA ASP A 123 16.47 21.50 -9.15
C ASP A 123 17.32 22.08 -8.00
N ILE A 124 17.56 21.28 -6.95
CA ILE A 124 18.33 21.68 -5.76
C ILE A 124 19.77 21.23 -5.87
N THR A 125 19.97 19.95 -6.20
CA THR A 125 21.30 19.35 -6.31
C THR A 125 21.32 18.22 -7.32
N THR A 126 22.49 17.97 -7.87
CA THR A 126 22.78 16.80 -8.71
C THR A 126 24.07 16.18 -8.20
N ALA A 127 23.98 14.93 -7.74
CA ALA A 127 25.11 14.15 -7.27
C ALA A 127 25.47 13.07 -8.30
N GLN A 128 26.74 12.75 -8.41
CA GLN A 128 27.19 11.58 -9.16
C GLN A 128 26.87 10.31 -8.35
N ILE A 129 26.35 9.26 -8.98
CA ILE A 129 26.02 8.00 -8.29
C ILE A 129 27.30 7.17 -8.15
N ALA A 130 27.94 7.21 -6.99
CA ALA A 130 29.28 6.63 -6.77
C ALA A 130 29.46 5.93 -5.39
N SER A 131 28.37 5.54 -4.74
CA SER A 131 28.32 5.01 -3.37
C SER A 131 28.03 3.51 -3.35
N SER A 132 28.92 2.69 -3.90
CA SER A 132 28.74 1.22 -3.96
C SER A 132 29.36 0.46 -2.78
N SER A 133 30.32 1.03 -2.07
CA SER A 133 31.02 0.36 -0.95
C SER A 133 30.42 0.66 0.42
N ALA A 134 29.87 1.86 0.61
CA ALA A 134 29.25 2.31 1.84
C ALA A 134 28.26 3.45 1.54
N PRO A 135 27.22 3.66 2.38
CA PRO A 135 26.31 4.78 2.22
C PRO A 135 27.06 6.12 2.27
N THR A 136 26.79 7.00 1.30
CA THR A 136 27.36 8.36 1.28
C THR A 136 26.29 9.36 1.66
N LEU A 137 26.63 10.27 2.57
CA LEU A 137 25.76 11.37 2.97
C LEU A 137 25.82 12.50 1.94
N VAL A 138 24.66 12.90 1.43
CA VAL A 138 24.47 14.10 0.62
C VAL A 138 23.77 15.14 1.48
N SER A 139 24.29 16.37 1.47
CA SER A 139 23.69 17.52 2.13
C SER A 139 23.62 18.67 1.13
N ALA A 140 22.43 19.24 0.94
CA ALA A 140 22.19 20.36 0.04
C ALA A 140 21.37 21.45 0.73
N GLU A 141 21.85 22.69 0.68
CA GLU A 141 21.11 23.86 1.13
C GLU A 141 19.90 24.09 0.21
N ILE A 142 18.74 24.40 0.79
CA ILE A 142 17.54 24.74 0.03
C ILE A 142 17.48 26.26 -0.11
N PRO A 143 17.52 26.81 -1.34
CA PRO A 143 17.33 28.23 -1.56
C PRO A 143 16.03 28.78 -0.96
N ALA A 144 16.12 29.97 -0.37
CA ALA A 144 14.97 30.65 0.21
C ALA A 144 13.86 30.88 -0.84
N GLY A 145 12.60 30.68 -0.43
CA GLY A 145 11.43 30.87 -1.28
C GLY A 145 11.02 29.65 -2.13
N ILE A 146 11.78 28.54 -2.08
CA ILE A 146 11.36 27.28 -2.71
C ILE A 146 10.32 26.56 -1.87
N LEU A 147 10.54 26.49 -0.55
CA LEU A 147 9.60 25.88 0.39
C LEU A 147 8.38 26.78 0.60
N ARG A 148 7.22 26.16 0.78
CA ARG A 148 5.92 26.81 0.99
C ARG A 148 5.27 26.24 2.23
N ALA A 149 4.43 27.03 2.88
CA ALA A 149 3.56 26.50 3.92
C ALA A 149 2.57 25.51 3.31
N GLY A 150 2.28 24.43 4.03
CA GLY A 150 1.54 23.28 3.52
C GLY A 150 2.41 22.31 2.74
N ALA A 151 1.86 21.73 1.67
CA ALA A 151 2.48 20.63 0.92
C ALA A 151 3.68 21.09 0.07
N ASN A 152 4.79 20.36 0.17
CA ASN A 152 5.99 20.49 -0.65
C ASN A 152 6.36 19.14 -1.22
N VAL A 153 6.62 19.07 -2.52
CA VAL A 153 7.02 17.81 -3.17
C VAL A 153 8.54 17.74 -3.25
N VAL A 154 9.11 16.68 -2.66
CA VAL A 154 10.53 16.32 -2.78
C VAL A 154 10.62 15.11 -3.70
N GLU A 155 11.27 15.26 -4.85
CA GLU A 155 11.38 14.23 -5.88
C GLU A 155 12.85 13.85 -6.11
N PHE A 156 13.12 12.56 -6.09
CA PHE A 156 14.42 11.95 -6.37
C PHE A 156 14.38 11.31 -7.75
N ARG A 157 15.34 11.66 -8.61
CA ARG A 157 15.46 11.11 -9.97
C ARG A 157 16.84 10.50 -10.18
N ALA A 158 16.89 9.21 -10.49
CA ALA A 158 18.13 8.52 -10.84
C ALA A 158 18.18 8.29 -12.36
N SER A 159 19.27 8.74 -12.98
CA SER A 159 19.68 8.35 -14.31
C SER A 159 20.94 7.50 -14.17
N GLN A 160 20.83 6.21 -14.48
CA GLN A 160 21.84 5.19 -14.21
C GLN A 160 22.22 4.48 -15.51
N ARG A 161 23.50 4.13 -15.63
CA ARG A 161 23.99 3.26 -16.71
C ARG A 161 24.78 2.12 -16.12
N HIS A 162 24.68 0.96 -16.75
CA HIS A 162 25.49 -0.20 -16.38
C HIS A 162 26.92 -0.02 -16.90
N ARG A 163 27.91 -0.47 -16.12
CA ARG A 163 29.34 -0.21 -16.37
C ARG A 163 29.95 -1.04 -17.50
N THR A 164 29.44 -2.26 -17.70
CA THR A 164 30.07 -3.25 -18.59
C THR A 164 29.10 -3.96 -19.52
N ASP A 165 27.80 -3.67 -19.40
CA ASP A 165 26.74 -4.38 -20.11
C ASP A 165 25.77 -3.32 -20.65
N CYS A 166 25.24 -3.59 -21.83
CA CYS A 166 24.38 -2.71 -22.59
C CYS A 166 23.14 -3.46 -23.10
N THR A 167 22.74 -4.53 -22.39
CA THR A 167 21.50 -5.28 -22.60
C THR A 167 20.34 -4.70 -21.78
N VAL A 168 19.10 -5.01 -22.19
CA VAL A 168 17.89 -4.69 -21.40
C VAL A 168 17.95 -5.42 -20.04
N ASP A 169 18.41 -6.67 -20.00
CA ASP A 169 18.48 -7.47 -18.77
C ASP A 169 19.37 -6.83 -17.70
N SER A 170 20.52 -6.28 -18.10
CA SER A 170 21.42 -5.58 -17.17
C SER A 170 20.80 -4.37 -16.48
N THR A 171 19.72 -3.80 -17.04
CA THR A 171 19.04 -2.66 -16.44
C THR A 171 18.29 -3.02 -15.16
N TYR A 172 17.90 -4.28 -14.98
CA TYR A 172 17.26 -4.76 -13.75
C TYR A 172 18.23 -4.89 -12.58
N GLU A 173 19.55 -4.89 -12.84
CA GLU A 173 20.60 -4.89 -11.81
C GLU A 173 20.93 -3.47 -11.32
N LEU A 174 20.42 -2.44 -12.00
CA LEU A 174 20.64 -1.04 -11.63
C LEU A 174 19.67 -0.60 -10.56
N TRP A 175 20.21 -0.17 -9.43
CA TRP A 175 19.42 0.41 -8.35
C TRP A 175 20.25 1.43 -7.56
N THR A 176 19.56 2.46 -7.07
CA THR A 176 20.03 3.40 -6.05
C THR A 176 19.00 3.44 -4.95
N GLU A 177 19.41 3.20 -3.71
CA GLU A 177 18.54 3.14 -2.54
C GLU A 177 18.88 4.27 -1.57
N ILE A 178 17.85 4.97 -1.10
CA ILE A 178 17.93 6.06 -0.14
C ILE A 178 17.41 5.54 1.21
N ALA A 179 18.20 5.68 2.26
CA ALA A 179 17.86 5.17 3.58
C ALA A 179 16.89 6.10 4.32
N SER A 180 15.80 5.55 4.87
CA SER A 180 14.71 6.33 5.49
C SER A 180 15.13 7.09 6.74
N ASP A 181 16.01 6.49 7.54
CA ASP A 181 16.52 7.06 8.80
C ASP A 181 17.40 8.30 8.58
N SER A 182 17.96 8.45 7.38
CA SER A 182 18.86 9.54 7.03
C SER A 182 18.20 10.63 6.18
N ALA A 183 17.08 10.31 5.52
CA ALA A 183 16.40 11.19 4.60
C ALA A 183 15.53 12.21 5.34
N GLN A 184 16.04 13.43 5.47
CA GLN A 184 15.47 14.46 6.33
C GLN A 184 15.65 15.89 5.81
N LEU A 185 14.70 16.76 6.12
CA LEU A 185 14.84 18.21 6.05
C LEU A 185 15.21 18.75 7.43
N ILE A 186 16.31 19.49 7.49
CA ILE A 186 16.86 20.07 8.72
C ILE A 186 16.68 21.58 8.62
N PHE A 187 16.01 22.17 9.60
CA PHE A 187 15.70 23.59 9.65
C PHE A 187 16.49 24.28 10.76
N GLU A 188 17.00 25.47 10.47
CA GLU A 188 17.70 26.31 11.43
C GLU A 188 16.75 27.41 11.93
N GLY A 189 16.50 27.47 13.24
CA GLY A 189 15.62 28.49 13.82
C GLY A 189 15.12 28.12 15.21
N THR A 190 14.27 28.97 15.78
CA THR A 190 13.61 28.75 17.07
C THR A 190 12.10 28.68 16.91
N GLY A 191 11.43 27.90 17.77
CA GLY A 191 9.96 27.75 17.73
C GLY A 191 9.44 27.03 16.48
N LEU A 192 10.29 26.23 15.82
CA LEU A 192 9.94 25.47 14.62
C LEU A 192 9.20 24.16 14.94
N ASP A 193 9.21 23.74 16.20
CA ASP A 193 8.57 22.55 16.74
C ASP A 193 7.07 22.72 17.02
N ARG A 194 6.59 23.96 17.07
CA ARG A 194 5.20 24.28 17.42
C ARG A 194 4.24 24.11 16.25
N LEU A 195 3.11 23.45 16.52
CA LEU A 195 1.93 23.40 15.66
C LEU A 195 0.78 24.13 16.35
N ASP A 196 0.27 25.19 15.74
CA ASP A 196 -0.74 26.07 16.36
C ASP A 196 -2.12 25.96 15.74
N GLN A 197 -2.18 25.51 14.48
CA GLN A 197 -3.42 25.50 13.72
C GLN A 197 -3.79 24.08 13.29
N LEU A 198 -5.08 23.80 13.20
CA LEU A 198 -5.59 22.53 12.69
C LEU A 198 -5.18 22.30 11.22
N ALA A 199 -5.03 23.36 10.43
CA ALA A 199 -4.57 23.29 9.05
C ALA A 199 -3.13 22.73 8.92
N GLU A 200 -2.34 22.88 9.98
CA GLU A 200 -0.95 22.43 10.07
C GLU A 200 -0.81 20.98 10.51
N LEU A 201 -1.91 20.24 10.75
CA LEU A 201 -1.85 18.84 11.21
C LEU A 201 -1.00 17.95 10.30
N GLY A 202 -1.07 18.15 8.97
CA GLY A 202 -0.21 17.41 8.03
C GLY A 202 1.28 17.54 8.33
N ALA A 203 1.69 18.65 8.95
CA ALA A 203 3.07 18.87 9.34
C ALA A 203 3.53 17.94 10.47
N VAL A 204 2.68 17.20 11.20
CA VAL A 204 3.15 16.14 12.13
C VAL A 204 4.15 15.21 11.43
N GLY A 205 3.86 14.85 10.17
CA GLY A 205 4.76 14.07 9.32
C GLY A 205 4.95 12.63 9.80
N VAL A 206 6.12 12.08 9.49
CA VAL A 206 6.53 10.72 9.84
C VAL A 206 7.77 10.74 10.73
N ASP A 207 8.00 9.65 11.47
CA ASP A 207 9.21 9.40 12.22
C ASP A 207 10.33 8.80 11.34
N ALA A 208 11.47 8.44 11.95
CA ALA A 208 12.62 7.85 11.25
C ALA A 208 12.31 6.49 10.57
N THR A 209 11.26 5.82 11.01
CA THR A 209 10.78 4.54 10.46
C THR A 209 9.68 4.72 9.41
N GLY A 210 9.27 5.96 9.15
CA GLY A 210 8.19 6.29 8.22
C GLY A 210 6.78 6.16 8.82
N ASN A 211 6.67 5.99 10.14
CA ASN A 211 5.39 5.86 10.82
C ASN A 211 4.88 7.20 11.36
N THR A 212 3.57 7.35 11.41
CA THR A 212 2.89 8.42 12.14
C THR A 212 2.12 7.79 13.28
N THR A 213 2.43 8.18 14.51
CA THR A 213 1.86 7.60 15.73
C THR A 213 0.89 8.57 16.39
N LEU A 214 -0.33 8.09 16.61
CA LEU A 214 -1.38 8.77 17.34
C LEU A 214 -1.46 8.21 18.76
N ARG A 215 -1.14 9.06 19.75
CA ARG A 215 -1.24 8.70 21.17
C ARG A 215 -2.55 9.25 21.71
N LEU A 216 -3.52 8.39 21.96
CA LEU A 216 -4.84 8.79 22.44
C LEU A 216 -4.85 8.88 23.96
N LEU A 217 -5.12 10.07 24.47
CA LEU A 217 -5.46 10.29 25.87
C LEU A 217 -6.98 10.30 25.97
N ALA A 218 -7.56 9.16 26.34
CA ALA A 218 -9.01 8.99 26.49
C ALA A 218 -9.29 8.16 27.77
N PRO A 219 -10.00 8.73 28.77
CA PRO A 219 -10.11 8.14 30.11
C PRO A 219 -11.10 6.97 30.20
N ASP A 220 -12.09 6.88 29.31
CA ASP A 220 -13.12 5.83 29.34
C ASP A 220 -13.29 5.17 27.96
N THR A 221 -12.76 3.95 27.83
CA THR A 221 -12.94 3.09 26.66
C THR A 221 -14.13 2.15 26.81
N ALA A 222 -14.85 2.15 27.93
CA ALA A 222 -16.01 1.29 28.15
C ALA A 222 -17.28 1.86 27.49
N ASP A 223 -17.48 3.19 27.54
CA ASP A 223 -18.65 3.87 26.96
C ASP A 223 -18.75 3.65 25.42
N PRO A 224 -19.86 3.06 24.91
CA PRO A 224 -20.08 2.91 23.47
C PRO A 224 -20.09 4.24 22.70
N ALA A 225 -20.59 5.32 23.30
CA ALA A 225 -20.60 6.64 22.67
C ALA A 225 -19.19 7.22 22.53
N ALA A 226 -18.34 7.01 23.54
CA ALA A 226 -16.92 7.34 23.50
C ALA A 226 -16.20 6.58 22.39
N LYS A 227 -16.39 5.25 22.33
CA LYS A 227 -15.80 4.38 21.29
C LYS A 227 -16.21 4.80 19.87
N ALA A 228 -17.50 5.03 19.63
CA ALA A 228 -18.01 5.48 18.34
C ALA A 228 -17.42 6.85 17.94
N THR A 229 -17.32 7.77 18.90
CA THR A 229 -16.72 9.09 18.69
C THR A 229 -15.24 8.98 18.35
N MET A 230 -14.47 8.15 19.08
CA MET A 230 -13.06 7.91 18.78
C MET A 230 -12.87 7.33 17.37
N LEU A 231 -13.67 6.33 16.97
CA LEU A 231 -13.64 5.76 15.62
C LEU A 231 -13.88 6.81 14.53
N ARG A 232 -14.80 7.74 14.73
CA ARG A 232 -15.03 8.85 13.80
C ARG A 232 -13.85 9.82 13.78
N LEU A 233 -13.34 10.22 14.94
CA LEU A 233 -12.26 11.21 15.05
C LEU A 233 -10.94 10.71 14.46
N VAL A 234 -10.54 9.46 14.70
CA VAL A 234 -9.27 8.94 14.13
C VAL A 234 -9.30 8.89 12.60
N GLN A 235 -10.46 8.63 12.00
CA GLN A 235 -10.64 8.72 10.55
C GLN A 235 -10.46 10.17 10.08
N GLN A 236 -11.09 11.14 10.72
CA GLN A 236 -10.94 12.57 10.41
C GLN A 236 -9.50 13.05 10.58
N ILE A 237 -8.83 12.63 11.65
CA ILE A 237 -7.42 12.96 11.91
C ILE A 237 -6.52 12.33 10.84
N GLY A 238 -6.72 11.06 10.47
CA GLY A 238 -5.98 10.43 9.38
C GLY A 238 -6.13 11.16 8.05
N LEU A 239 -7.35 11.60 7.72
CA LEU A 239 -7.61 12.43 6.55
C LEU A 239 -6.93 13.80 6.62
N ALA A 240 -6.84 14.42 7.81
CA ALA A 240 -6.19 15.71 8.02
C ALA A 240 -4.65 15.63 7.97
N LEU A 241 -4.07 14.54 8.49
CA LEU A 241 -2.63 14.25 8.52
C LEU A 241 -2.08 13.93 7.13
N ARG A 242 -2.91 13.36 6.24
CA ARG A 242 -2.55 12.96 4.87
C ARG A 242 -1.42 11.91 4.80
N THR A 243 -1.17 11.18 5.87
CA THR A 243 -0.19 10.09 5.92
C THR A 243 -0.83 8.77 5.44
N PRO A 244 -0.03 7.81 4.91
CA PRO A 244 -0.59 6.58 4.36
C PRO A 244 -1.25 5.69 5.41
N LYS A 245 -0.64 5.58 6.59
CA LYS A 245 -1.08 4.74 7.70
C LYS A 245 -0.87 5.48 9.02
N LEU A 246 -1.62 5.06 10.04
CA LEU A 246 -1.48 5.54 11.41
C LEU A 246 -1.28 4.34 12.33
N THR A 247 -0.27 4.43 13.18
CA THR A 247 -0.17 3.58 14.38
C THR A 247 -0.88 4.29 15.51
N ILE A 248 -1.69 3.56 16.29
CA ILE A 248 -2.48 4.16 17.36
C ILE A 248 -2.21 3.43 18.66
N SER A 249 -1.99 4.17 19.75
CA SER A 249 -1.82 3.63 21.09
C SER A 249 -2.54 4.51 22.12
N PHE A 250 -3.01 3.94 23.23
CA PHE A 250 -3.49 4.76 24.33
C PHE A 250 -2.32 5.25 25.21
N ALA A 251 -2.50 6.40 25.84
CA ALA A 251 -1.53 6.98 26.75
C ALA A 251 -2.24 7.70 27.92
N ASP A 252 -1.68 7.59 29.12
CA ASP A 252 -2.22 8.25 30.31
C ASP A 252 -1.83 9.72 30.42
N ALA A 253 -0.76 10.13 29.74
CA ALA A 253 -0.18 11.47 29.81
C ALA A 253 0.42 11.89 28.46
N PRO A 254 0.55 13.21 28.23
CA PRO A 254 1.21 13.73 27.04
C PRO A 254 2.66 13.29 26.99
N SER A 255 3.23 13.28 25.80
CA SER A 255 4.64 13.00 25.55
C SER A 255 5.52 13.99 26.31
N ALA A 256 6.65 13.48 26.84
CA ALA A 256 7.55 14.27 27.67
C ALA A 256 8.33 15.35 26.90
N ALA A 257 8.41 15.20 25.57
CA ALA A 257 9.01 16.14 24.64
C ALA A 257 8.29 16.07 23.29
N GLN A 258 8.60 17.01 22.39
CA GLN A 258 8.24 16.91 20.99
C GLN A 258 9.05 15.80 20.31
N GLU A 259 8.36 14.88 19.65
CA GLU A 259 8.97 13.78 18.89
C GLU A 259 8.47 13.82 17.43
N PRO A 260 9.35 13.55 16.43
CA PRO A 260 8.95 13.49 15.02
C PRO A 260 7.90 12.41 14.77
N GLY A 261 6.88 12.71 13.96
CA GLY A 261 5.84 11.75 13.59
C GLY A 261 4.85 11.37 14.71
N ILE A 262 4.93 11.99 15.88
CA ILE A 262 4.04 11.70 17.03
C ILE A 262 3.07 12.87 17.26
N LEU A 263 1.79 12.53 17.40
CA LEU A 263 0.72 13.46 17.79
C LEU A 263 -0.03 12.89 19.00
N ASP A 264 -0.02 13.64 20.10
CA ASP A 264 -0.88 13.37 21.24
C ASP A 264 -2.28 13.93 20.96
N VAL A 265 -3.31 13.12 21.20
CA VAL A 265 -4.70 13.52 20.97
C VAL A 265 -5.51 13.28 22.25
N ALA A 266 -5.93 14.36 22.89
CA ALA A 266 -6.81 14.30 24.05
C ALA A 266 -8.27 14.32 23.60
N ILE A 267 -8.99 13.22 23.82
CA ILE A 267 -10.41 13.07 23.45
C ILE A 267 -11.20 12.74 24.71
N MET A 268 -11.86 13.75 25.28
CA MET A 268 -12.65 13.57 26.51
C MET A 268 -13.61 14.74 26.78
N PRO A 269 -14.67 14.51 27.57
CA PRO A 269 -15.54 15.59 28.03
C PRO A 269 -14.79 16.67 28.79
N ALA A 270 -15.27 17.91 28.72
CA ALA A 270 -14.61 19.07 29.33
C ALA A 270 -14.38 18.92 30.85
N ALA A 271 -15.30 18.22 31.53
CA ALA A 271 -15.21 17.95 32.96
C ALA A 271 -14.04 17.01 33.33
N GLU A 272 -13.58 16.20 32.38
CA GLU A 272 -12.55 15.17 32.58
C GLU A 272 -11.17 15.61 32.08
N LEU A 273 -11.07 16.78 31.42
CA LEU A 273 -9.79 17.32 30.95
C LEU A 273 -8.79 17.43 32.11
N PRO A 274 -7.59 16.85 32.00
CA PRO A 274 -6.50 17.05 32.95
C PRO A 274 -6.14 18.53 33.18
N ALA A 275 -5.47 18.81 34.30
CA ALA A 275 -4.97 20.14 34.64
C ALA A 275 -4.08 20.76 33.55
N ALA A 276 -3.36 19.91 32.80
CA ALA A 276 -2.53 20.33 31.67
C ALA A 276 -3.31 21.06 30.55
N TYR A 277 -4.63 20.86 30.47
CA TYR A 277 -5.50 21.43 29.44
C TYR A 277 -6.51 22.45 30.00
N ASP A 278 -6.23 23.04 31.16
CA ASP A 278 -7.10 24.02 31.83
C ASP A 278 -7.53 25.17 30.90
N ALA A 279 -6.63 25.61 30.01
CA ALA A 279 -6.89 26.66 29.04
C ALA A 279 -8.06 26.32 28.09
N ALA A 280 -8.25 25.03 27.75
CA ALA A 280 -9.33 24.56 26.90
C ALA A 280 -10.63 24.26 27.66
N ARG A 281 -10.57 24.08 28.99
CA ARG A 281 -11.74 23.62 29.77
C ARG A 281 -12.92 24.59 29.70
N ALA A 282 -12.67 25.90 29.83
CA ALA A 282 -13.74 26.89 29.83
C ALA A 282 -14.50 26.91 28.50
N GLN A 283 -13.78 26.90 27.38
CA GLN A 283 -14.38 26.87 26.04
C GLN A 283 -15.10 25.54 25.80
N SER A 284 -14.46 24.41 26.13
CA SER A 284 -15.03 23.07 25.93
C SER A 284 -16.26 22.82 26.81
N SER A 285 -16.38 23.49 27.96
CA SER A 285 -17.59 23.41 28.79
C SER A 285 -18.78 24.14 28.16
N SER A 286 -18.52 25.13 27.30
CA SER A 286 -19.56 25.92 26.63
C SER A 286 -19.99 25.35 25.26
N GLY A 287 -19.19 24.48 24.64
CA GLY A 287 -19.43 23.99 23.29
C GLY A 287 -18.32 23.07 22.76
N PRO A 288 -18.47 22.58 21.51
CA PRO A 288 -17.45 21.76 20.86
C PRO A 288 -16.14 22.54 20.64
N LEU A 289 -15.00 21.89 20.93
CA LEU A 289 -13.66 22.43 20.72
C LEU A 289 -12.78 21.39 20.05
N ALA A 290 -12.15 21.75 18.94
CA ALA A 290 -10.97 21.08 18.40
C ALA A 290 -9.88 22.14 18.22
N ALA A 291 -8.73 21.98 18.87
CA ALA A 291 -7.64 22.94 18.79
C ALA A 291 -6.28 22.29 19.08
N MET A 292 -5.24 22.76 18.39
CA MET A 292 -3.87 22.52 18.82
C MET A 292 -3.58 23.36 20.06
N LEU A 293 -3.06 22.74 21.12
CA LEU A 293 -2.70 23.44 22.35
C LEU A 293 -1.22 23.27 22.65
N PRO A 294 -0.53 24.35 23.04
CA PRO A 294 0.83 24.24 23.57
C PRO A 294 0.77 23.58 24.96
N VAL A 295 1.57 22.53 25.14
CA VAL A 295 1.81 21.90 26.45
C VAL A 295 3.22 22.19 26.92
N ALA A 296 3.45 22.13 28.24
CA ALA A 296 4.75 22.45 28.83
C ALA A 296 5.90 21.56 28.33
N SER A 297 5.59 20.34 27.88
CA SER A 297 6.56 19.42 27.27
C SER A 297 6.95 19.81 25.83
N GLY A 298 6.24 20.73 25.19
CA GLY A 298 6.42 21.04 23.77
C GLY A 298 5.85 19.98 22.82
N ALA A 299 5.24 18.91 23.33
CA ALA A 299 4.62 17.88 22.48
C ALA A 299 3.53 18.48 21.59
N ASN A 300 3.38 17.93 20.38
CA ASN A 300 2.26 18.26 19.51
C ASN A 300 1.00 17.67 20.12
N THR A 301 0.09 18.53 20.61
CA THR A 301 -1.13 18.07 21.28
C THR A 301 -2.37 18.66 20.65
N LEU A 302 -3.21 17.77 20.11
CA LEU A 302 -4.55 18.08 19.63
C LEU A 302 -5.56 17.78 20.73
N VAL A 303 -6.32 18.80 21.16
CA VAL A 303 -7.40 18.62 22.13
C VAL A 303 -8.74 18.69 21.41
N ILE A 304 -9.54 17.63 21.56
CA ILE A 304 -10.90 17.52 21.04
C ILE A 304 -11.82 17.27 22.22
N SER A 305 -12.58 18.29 22.61
CA SER A 305 -13.40 18.26 23.82
C SER A 305 -14.73 18.99 23.65
N GLY A 306 -15.63 18.79 24.59
CA GLY A 306 -16.98 19.34 24.59
C GLY A 306 -17.73 18.95 25.86
N PRO A 307 -18.95 19.47 26.09
CA PRO A 307 -19.74 19.10 27.27
C PRO A 307 -20.26 17.64 27.20
N THR A 308 -20.37 17.06 26.00
CA THR A 308 -20.88 15.71 25.76
C THR A 308 -20.12 15.05 24.59
N TRP A 309 -20.20 13.72 24.48
CA TRP A 309 -19.62 12.97 23.35
C TRP A 309 -20.19 13.41 21.98
N ASP A 310 -21.46 13.77 21.90
CA ASP A 310 -22.04 14.35 20.68
C ASP A 310 -21.36 15.69 20.31
N ALA A 311 -21.11 16.55 21.29
CA ALA A 311 -20.38 17.79 21.04
C ALA A 311 -18.94 17.50 20.61
N ILE A 312 -18.27 16.51 21.21
CA ILE A 312 -16.92 16.09 20.80
C ILE A 312 -16.92 15.57 19.35
N ALA A 313 -17.91 14.76 18.96
CA ALA A 313 -18.05 14.29 17.59
C ALA A 313 -18.23 15.44 16.59
N ARG A 314 -19.01 16.48 16.96
CA ARG A 314 -19.16 17.70 16.17
C ARG A 314 -17.91 18.58 16.16
N ALA A 315 -17.09 18.57 17.20
CA ALA A 315 -15.80 19.26 17.20
C ALA A 315 -14.87 18.72 16.11
N GLY A 316 -14.98 17.43 15.79
CA GLY A 316 -14.27 16.81 14.67
C GLY A 316 -14.59 17.41 13.30
N ASP A 317 -15.76 18.01 13.11
CA ASP A 317 -16.12 18.67 11.84
C ASP A 317 -15.25 19.91 11.57
N ALA A 318 -14.74 20.55 12.63
CA ALA A 318 -13.77 21.65 12.50
C ALA A 318 -12.42 21.16 11.96
N LEU A 319 -12.02 19.91 12.23
CA LEU A 319 -10.80 19.31 11.66
C LEU A 319 -10.94 19.16 10.15
N VAL A 320 -12.06 18.60 9.69
CA VAL A 320 -12.33 18.39 8.26
C VAL A 320 -12.41 19.73 7.53
N ALA A 321 -13.01 20.74 8.15
CA ALA A 321 -13.10 22.09 7.60
C ALA A 321 -11.74 22.81 7.53
N ALA A 322 -10.89 22.65 8.54
CA ALA A 322 -9.57 23.29 8.60
C ALA A 322 -8.54 22.58 7.70
N ALA A 323 -8.69 21.27 7.51
CA ALA A 323 -7.76 20.43 6.76
C ALA A 323 -8.50 19.58 5.71
N PRO A 324 -9.14 20.19 4.70
CA PRO A 324 -9.90 19.45 3.68
C PRO A 324 -9.00 18.63 2.75
N ILE A 325 -9.57 17.59 2.15
CA ILE A 325 -8.94 16.81 1.09
C ILE A 325 -9.10 17.55 -0.23
N THR A 326 -8.00 18.05 -0.78
CA THR A 326 -7.98 18.73 -2.08
C THR A 326 -6.77 18.26 -2.89
N PRO A 327 -6.75 18.46 -4.23
CA PRO A 327 -5.57 18.19 -5.06
C PRO A 327 -4.30 18.91 -4.59
N GLU A 328 -4.43 20.08 -3.95
CA GLU A 328 -3.33 20.87 -3.39
C GLU A 328 -2.82 20.34 -2.03
N ARG A 329 -3.55 19.41 -1.42
CA ARG A 329 -3.15 18.67 -0.21
C ARG A 329 -3.06 17.17 -0.54
N PRO A 330 -2.11 16.75 -1.40
CA PRO A 330 -1.94 15.34 -1.76
C PRO A 330 -1.53 14.49 -0.56
N ARG A 331 -1.71 13.18 -0.65
CA ARG A 331 -1.21 12.28 0.39
C ARG A 331 0.32 12.28 0.41
N TYR A 332 0.89 12.06 1.59
CA TYR A 332 2.32 12.02 1.87
C TYR A 332 3.08 11.08 0.90
N ASP A 333 2.50 9.91 0.61
CA ASP A 333 3.04 8.87 -0.29
C ASP A 333 2.62 9.02 -1.76
N LEU A 334 1.87 10.06 -2.13
CA LEU A 334 1.31 10.26 -3.48
C LEU A 334 1.63 11.67 -3.98
N PRO A 335 2.89 11.94 -4.38
CA PRO A 335 3.30 13.26 -4.85
C PRO A 335 2.70 13.65 -6.21
N SER A 336 2.25 12.66 -7.00
CA SER A 336 1.64 12.88 -8.32
C SER A 336 0.12 12.80 -8.23
N PRO A 337 -0.63 13.55 -9.06
CA PRO A 337 -2.09 13.49 -9.06
C PRO A 337 -2.62 12.08 -9.37
N THR A 338 -3.64 11.66 -8.64
CA THR A 338 -4.34 10.37 -8.82
C THR A 338 -5.82 10.63 -9.14
N PRO A 339 -6.15 11.05 -10.38
CA PRO A 339 -7.52 11.45 -10.72
C PRO A 339 -8.47 10.24 -10.70
N MET A 340 -9.70 10.49 -10.24
CA MET A 340 -10.81 9.56 -10.35
C MET A 340 -11.29 9.49 -11.81
N MET A 341 -11.17 8.33 -12.44
CA MET A 341 -11.62 8.08 -13.80
C MET A 341 -13.00 7.42 -13.80
N GLN A 342 -13.99 8.13 -14.34
CA GLN A 342 -15.33 7.59 -14.58
C GLN A 342 -15.43 6.99 -15.99
N GLY A 343 -16.53 6.30 -16.30
CA GLY A 343 -16.78 5.78 -17.66
C GLY A 343 -16.70 6.89 -18.71
N ASP A 344 -16.04 6.59 -19.83
CA ASP A 344 -15.83 7.51 -20.96
C ASP A 344 -14.96 8.75 -20.63
N SER A 345 -14.02 8.60 -19.69
CA SER A 345 -13.06 9.65 -19.31
C SER A 345 -11.67 9.47 -19.94
N SER A 346 -10.90 10.55 -19.98
CA SER A 346 -9.52 10.56 -20.49
C SER A 346 -8.65 11.48 -19.65
N VAL A 347 -7.40 11.09 -19.43
CA VAL A 347 -6.39 11.87 -18.71
C VAL A 347 -5.06 11.84 -19.45
N THR A 348 -4.41 12.98 -19.60
CA THR A 348 -3.08 13.06 -20.23
C THR A 348 -1.99 12.59 -19.28
N LEU A 349 -0.85 12.14 -19.81
CA LEU A 349 0.31 11.76 -19.00
C LEU A 349 0.81 12.95 -18.16
N SER A 350 0.72 14.18 -18.67
CA SER A 350 0.98 15.39 -17.88
C SER A 350 0.04 15.54 -16.68
N GLY A 351 -1.24 15.18 -16.84
CA GLY A 351 -2.23 15.16 -15.76
C GLY A 351 -1.98 14.07 -14.72
N LEU A 352 -1.17 13.08 -15.06
CA LEU A 352 -0.70 12.00 -14.17
C LEU A 352 0.70 12.27 -13.59
N GLY A 353 1.26 13.47 -13.80
CA GLY A 353 2.59 13.84 -13.30
C GLY A 353 3.76 13.29 -14.11
N VAL A 354 3.55 12.89 -15.37
CA VAL A 354 4.63 12.43 -16.28
C VAL A 354 5.07 13.57 -17.20
N ASP A 355 6.37 13.80 -17.26
CA ASP A 355 6.99 14.81 -18.13
C ASP A 355 7.22 14.27 -19.54
N SER A 356 7.37 15.15 -20.52
CA SER A 356 7.91 14.73 -21.82
C SER A 356 9.35 14.28 -21.64
N LEU A 357 9.70 13.17 -22.28
CA LEU A 357 10.98 12.50 -22.08
C LEU A 357 11.70 12.30 -23.41
N GLU A 358 12.97 12.65 -23.43
CA GLU A 358 13.94 12.15 -24.41
C GLU A 358 14.80 11.08 -23.73
N PHE A 359 14.77 9.88 -24.28
CA PHE A 359 15.37 8.70 -23.69
C PHE A 359 16.45 8.12 -24.61
N ASN A 360 17.63 7.88 -24.04
CA ASN A 360 18.78 7.30 -24.74
C ASN A 360 19.29 5.99 -24.14
N GLY A 361 18.57 5.42 -23.17
CA GLY A 361 18.85 4.10 -22.60
C GLY A 361 18.24 2.95 -23.39
N ARG A 362 18.13 1.80 -22.72
CA ARG A 362 17.49 0.56 -23.14
C ARG A 362 16.14 0.34 -22.49
N ARG A 363 15.99 0.63 -21.19
CA ARG A 363 14.72 0.46 -20.48
C ARG A 363 14.25 1.74 -19.81
N TYR A 364 13.06 2.19 -20.18
CA TYR A 364 12.34 3.26 -19.48
C TYR A 364 11.08 2.68 -18.82
N ALA A 365 10.85 3.00 -17.56
CA ALA A 365 9.63 2.61 -16.86
C ALA A 365 9.03 3.81 -16.11
N THR A 366 7.72 3.99 -16.20
CA THR A 366 7.00 5.04 -15.44
C THR A 366 5.63 4.56 -14.97
N ASN A 367 5.23 5.01 -13.79
CA ASN A 367 3.96 4.64 -13.16
C ASN A 367 2.89 5.69 -13.45
N LEU A 368 1.75 5.23 -13.97
CA LEU A 368 0.55 6.01 -14.24
C LEU A 368 -0.49 5.66 -13.18
N GLN A 369 -0.82 6.59 -12.29
CA GLN A 369 -1.69 6.33 -11.14
C GLN A 369 -3.06 6.99 -11.30
N PHE A 370 -4.13 6.24 -11.08
CA PHE A 370 -5.51 6.74 -11.20
C PHE A 370 -6.44 5.94 -10.29
N GLU A 371 -7.63 6.47 -10.04
CA GLU A 371 -8.64 5.83 -9.21
C GLU A 371 -9.87 5.44 -10.04
N LEU A 372 -10.53 4.36 -9.64
CA LEU A 372 -11.79 3.90 -10.20
C LEU A 372 -12.88 3.87 -9.11
N PRO A 373 -14.15 4.13 -9.45
CA PRO A 373 -15.24 4.12 -8.47
C PRO A 373 -15.57 2.70 -7.98
N ALA A 374 -16.35 2.62 -6.90
CA ALA A 374 -16.75 1.37 -6.24
C ALA A 374 -17.53 0.42 -7.17
N ASP A 375 -18.31 0.99 -8.09
CA ASP A 375 -19.17 0.29 -9.06
C ASP A 375 -18.41 -0.19 -10.32
N PHE A 376 -17.08 -0.14 -10.32
CA PHE A 376 -16.29 -0.61 -11.44
C PHE A 376 -16.44 -2.14 -11.66
N TYR A 377 -17.21 -2.51 -12.68
CA TYR A 377 -17.40 -3.89 -13.14
C TYR A 377 -16.96 -4.07 -14.59
N GLY A 378 -15.66 -3.86 -14.87
CA GLY A 378 -15.05 -3.98 -16.20
C GLY A 378 -14.03 -5.11 -16.37
N TYR A 379 -13.70 -5.83 -15.31
CA TYR A 379 -12.48 -6.66 -15.29
C TYR A 379 -12.54 -7.94 -16.15
N ARG A 380 -13.71 -8.45 -16.57
CA ARG A 380 -13.78 -9.57 -17.54
C ARG A 380 -14.18 -9.14 -18.95
N TYR A 381 -14.45 -7.84 -19.14
CA TYR A 381 -14.95 -7.30 -20.40
C TYR A 381 -14.66 -5.78 -20.48
N GLY A 382 -13.64 -5.41 -21.25
CA GLY A 382 -13.25 -4.01 -21.46
C GLY A 382 -11.75 -3.85 -21.76
N GLU A 383 -11.42 -2.82 -22.52
CA GLU A 383 -10.05 -2.45 -22.87
C GLU A 383 -9.83 -0.96 -22.53
N LEU A 384 -8.93 -0.69 -21.59
CA LEU A 384 -8.37 0.64 -21.36
C LEU A 384 -7.45 0.99 -22.53
N GLU A 385 -7.49 2.22 -23.03
CA GLU A 385 -6.64 2.63 -24.16
C GLU A 385 -5.52 3.57 -23.68
N LEU A 386 -4.28 3.26 -24.01
CA LEU A 386 -3.19 4.24 -24.00
C LEU A 386 -3.05 4.81 -25.41
N VAL A 387 -3.40 6.09 -25.57
CA VAL A 387 -3.18 6.88 -26.78
C VAL A 387 -1.78 7.46 -26.70
N LEU A 388 -0.86 6.87 -27.46
CA LEU A 388 0.56 7.16 -27.42
C LEU A 388 0.95 8.14 -28.53
N ASP A 389 1.62 9.22 -28.10
CA ASP A 389 2.38 10.13 -28.95
C ASP A 389 3.87 9.99 -28.60
N ALA A 390 4.58 9.22 -29.42
CA ALA A 390 5.99 8.91 -29.23
C ALA A 390 6.74 8.81 -30.57
N ALA A 391 8.07 8.75 -30.50
CA ALA A 391 8.90 8.47 -31.66
C ALA A 391 10.12 7.65 -31.26
N TYR A 392 10.60 6.78 -32.15
CA TYR A 392 11.85 6.05 -31.98
C TYR A 392 12.77 6.19 -33.20
N SER A 393 14.08 6.15 -32.94
CA SER A 393 15.10 6.33 -33.97
C SER A 393 15.24 5.10 -34.87
N SER A 394 15.90 5.27 -36.01
CA SER A 394 16.23 4.15 -36.91
C SER A 394 17.29 3.20 -36.34
N ASP A 395 17.85 3.49 -35.16
CA ASP A 395 18.80 2.62 -34.49
C ASP A 395 18.12 1.45 -33.77
N VAL A 396 16.82 1.60 -33.45
CA VAL A 396 16.00 0.59 -32.76
C VAL A 396 15.79 -0.64 -33.64
N LEU A 397 16.01 -1.80 -33.04
CA LEU A 397 15.93 -3.12 -33.68
C LEU A 397 14.59 -3.81 -33.40
N PRO A 398 14.15 -4.73 -34.29
CA PRO A 398 13.06 -5.65 -34.00
C PRO A 398 13.36 -6.46 -32.74
N GLY A 399 12.36 -6.69 -31.91
CA GLY A 399 12.53 -7.25 -30.55
C GLY A 399 12.49 -6.20 -29.45
N SER A 400 12.43 -4.91 -29.81
CA SER A 400 12.04 -3.84 -28.90
C SER A 400 10.52 -3.85 -28.70
N GLU A 401 10.04 -3.51 -27.51
CA GLU A 401 8.64 -3.60 -27.13
C GLU A 401 8.21 -2.49 -26.16
N ILE A 402 6.91 -2.21 -26.17
CA ILE A 402 6.22 -1.35 -25.22
C ILE A 402 5.28 -2.23 -24.42
N ASP A 403 5.59 -2.40 -23.14
CA ASP A 403 4.85 -3.25 -22.22
C ASP A 403 4.05 -2.40 -21.25
N ILE A 404 2.83 -2.84 -20.98
CA ILE A 404 1.96 -2.24 -19.98
C ILE A 404 1.69 -3.27 -18.90
N TYR A 405 2.03 -2.92 -17.67
CA TYR A 405 1.64 -3.66 -16.48
C TYR A 405 0.50 -2.92 -15.78
N THR A 406 -0.45 -3.64 -15.23
CA THR A 406 -1.54 -3.09 -14.43
C THR A 406 -1.54 -3.76 -13.08
N ASN A 407 -1.36 -2.98 -12.01
CA ASN A 407 -1.24 -3.47 -10.63
C ASN A 407 -0.21 -4.59 -10.45
N GLY A 408 0.90 -4.54 -11.20
CA GLY A 408 2.02 -5.49 -11.12
C GLY A 408 1.94 -6.66 -12.11
N GLU A 409 0.80 -6.86 -12.76
CA GLU A 409 0.58 -7.95 -13.72
C GLU A 409 0.71 -7.46 -15.16
N ILE A 410 1.32 -8.25 -16.04
CA ILE A 410 1.44 -7.90 -17.46
C ILE A 410 0.06 -7.88 -18.13
N ALA A 411 -0.26 -6.78 -18.79
CA ALA A 411 -1.56 -6.58 -19.45
C ALA A 411 -1.43 -6.54 -20.97
N SER A 412 -0.36 -5.94 -21.50
CA SER A 412 -0.14 -5.80 -22.94
C SER A 412 1.36 -5.72 -23.25
N ALA A 413 1.78 -6.31 -24.36
CA ALA A 413 3.15 -6.26 -24.88
C ALA A 413 3.08 -5.93 -26.38
N THR A 414 3.46 -4.72 -26.75
CA THR A 414 3.34 -4.21 -28.12
C THR A 414 4.72 -4.12 -28.77
N PRO A 415 5.05 -4.99 -29.75
CA PRO A 415 6.37 -4.99 -30.38
C PRO A 415 6.54 -3.81 -31.35
N LEU A 416 7.76 -3.27 -31.38
CA LEU A 416 8.20 -2.28 -32.37
C LEU A 416 8.78 -3.01 -33.58
N LEU A 417 7.97 -3.13 -34.64
CA LEU A 417 8.31 -3.97 -35.80
C LEU A 417 9.10 -3.27 -36.90
N ARG A 418 9.12 -1.93 -36.93
CA ARG A 418 9.79 -1.18 -38.00
C ARG A 418 11.24 -0.90 -37.64
N THR A 419 12.11 -0.96 -38.64
CA THR A 419 13.56 -0.78 -38.51
C THR A 419 14.08 0.55 -39.06
N ASP A 420 13.22 1.35 -39.69
CA ASP A 420 13.57 2.64 -40.29
C ASP A 420 13.37 3.83 -39.33
N GLY A 421 13.03 3.55 -38.07
CA GLY A 421 12.52 4.54 -37.13
C GLY A 421 11.04 4.82 -37.40
N GLY A 422 10.33 5.32 -36.38
CA GLY A 422 8.89 5.47 -36.47
C GLY A 422 8.34 6.53 -35.55
N ALA A 423 7.45 7.36 -36.08
CA ALA A 423 6.55 8.16 -35.28
C ALA A 423 5.32 7.31 -34.93
N LEU A 424 5.02 7.22 -33.64
CA LEU A 424 3.82 6.64 -33.06
C LEU A 424 2.91 7.82 -32.71
N LYS A 425 2.12 8.30 -33.68
CA LYS A 425 1.20 9.42 -33.46
C LYS A 425 -0.22 8.89 -33.30
N ASP A 426 -0.92 9.30 -32.24
CA ASP A 426 -2.26 8.82 -31.91
C ASP A 426 -2.37 7.28 -31.88
N THR A 427 -1.28 6.59 -31.51
CA THR A 427 -1.20 5.13 -31.56
C THR A 427 -1.94 4.54 -30.36
N ARG A 428 -2.95 3.71 -30.59
CA ARG A 428 -3.78 3.15 -29.51
C ARG A 428 -3.27 1.78 -29.10
N ILE A 429 -2.77 1.69 -27.87
CA ILE A 429 -2.44 0.42 -27.23
C ILE A 429 -3.63 0.02 -26.35
N ARG A 430 -4.21 -1.14 -26.62
CA ARG A 430 -5.32 -1.70 -25.85
C ARG A 430 -4.77 -2.48 -24.67
N ILE A 431 -5.31 -2.20 -23.50
CA ILE A 431 -4.90 -2.74 -22.20
C ILE A 431 -6.11 -3.44 -21.61
N PRO A 432 -6.12 -4.78 -21.48
CA PRO A 432 -7.19 -5.50 -20.82
C PRO A 432 -7.44 -4.96 -19.41
N MET A 433 -8.70 -4.78 -19.05
CA MET A 433 -9.09 -4.22 -17.76
C MET A 433 -9.07 -5.24 -16.60
N THR A 434 -8.51 -6.44 -16.83
CA THR A 434 -8.62 -7.61 -15.94
C THR A 434 -7.98 -7.45 -14.58
N ASN A 435 -6.88 -6.72 -14.50
CA ASN A 435 -6.19 -6.50 -13.22
C ASN A 435 -6.53 -5.13 -12.63
N LEU A 436 -7.48 -4.39 -13.22
CA LEU A 436 -7.99 -3.14 -12.64
C LEU A 436 -8.99 -3.44 -11.54
N ARG A 437 -9.05 -2.55 -10.55
CA ARG A 437 -9.86 -2.70 -9.35
C ARG A 437 -10.52 -1.38 -8.92
N PRO A 438 -11.62 -1.41 -8.16
CA PRO A 438 -12.11 -0.21 -7.49
C PRO A 438 -11.06 0.44 -6.58
N GLY A 439 -11.06 1.76 -6.49
CA GLY A 439 -10.06 2.56 -5.80
C GLY A 439 -8.78 2.76 -6.64
N ARG A 440 -7.63 2.88 -5.96
CA ARG A 440 -6.35 3.20 -6.59
C ARG A 440 -5.77 2.05 -7.44
N ASN A 441 -5.37 2.41 -8.66
CA ASN A 441 -4.70 1.57 -9.65
C ASN A 441 -3.36 2.19 -10.07
N VAL A 442 -2.43 1.33 -10.48
CA VAL A 442 -1.16 1.74 -11.08
C VAL A 442 -0.98 0.99 -12.39
N ALA A 443 -0.85 1.73 -13.49
CA ALA A 443 -0.44 1.20 -14.78
C ALA A 443 1.02 1.60 -15.06
N THR A 444 1.92 0.62 -15.20
CA THR A 444 3.33 0.89 -15.50
C THR A 444 3.56 0.78 -16.99
N LEU A 445 3.99 1.87 -17.61
CA LEU A 445 4.47 1.91 -18.98
C LEU A 445 5.96 1.57 -18.99
N SER A 446 6.33 0.45 -19.59
CA SER A 446 7.71 0.02 -19.80
C SER A 446 8.04 0.05 -21.28
N VAL A 447 9.17 0.66 -21.63
CA VAL A 447 9.67 0.74 -23.01
C VAL A 447 11.04 0.07 -23.03
N ASN A 448 11.10 -1.08 -23.69
CA ASN A 448 12.29 -1.93 -23.79
C ASN A 448 12.85 -1.82 -25.21
N LEU A 449 14.06 -1.28 -25.34
CA LEU A 449 14.69 -0.91 -26.60
C LEU A 449 16.01 -1.66 -26.76
N GLN A 450 16.10 -2.41 -27.85
CA GLN A 450 17.34 -2.98 -28.35
C GLN A 450 17.79 -2.13 -29.54
N THR A 451 19.05 -1.72 -29.58
CA THR A 451 19.55 -0.94 -30.73
C THR A 451 20.82 -1.49 -31.34
N ARG A 452 21.12 -1.08 -32.57
CA ARG A 452 22.38 -1.47 -33.24
C ARG A 452 23.59 -0.89 -32.53
N SER A 453 23.48 0.31 -31.94
CA SER A 453 24.57 0.90 -31.17
C SER A 453 24.90 0.15 -29.87
N ASP A 454 23.97 -0.63 -29.30
CA ASP A 454 24.29 -1.45 -28.12
C ASP A 454 25.32 -2.54 -28.41
N ALA A 455 25.36 -3.07 -29.65
CA ALA A 455 26.39 -4.04 -30.06
C ALA A 455 27.81 -3.45 -30.09
N SER A 456 27.93 -2.11 -30.14
CA SER A 456 29.21 -1.40 -30.13
C SER A 456 29.69 -1.00 -28.72
N CYS A 457 28.90 -1.31 -27.69
CA CYS A 457 29.24 -1.04 -26.30
C CYS A 457 30.43 -1.90 -25.86
N ALA A 458 31.64 -1.33 -25.97
CA ALA A 458 32.84 -1.90 -25.37
C ALA A 458 32.85 -1.64 -23.86
N ALA A 459 33.39 -2.58 -23.07
CA ALA A 459 33.56 -2.38 -21.63
C ALA A 459 34.31 -1.08 -21.33
N GLY A 460 33.73 -0.20 -20.50
CA GLY A 460 34.29 1.11 -20.17
C GLY A 460 33.93 2.24 -21.14
N TRP A 461 32.95 2.07 -22.02
CA TRP A 461 32.43 3.18 -22.83
C TRP A 461 31.66 4.20 -21.96
N THR A 462 32.17 5.43 -21.90
CA THR A 462 31.62 6.53 -21.09
C THR A 462 30.92 7.61 -21.94
N GLY A 463 30.57 7.30 -23.20
CA GLY A 463 29.90 8.23 -24.10
C GLY A 463 28.41 8.38 -23.77
N SER A 464 27.79 9.46 -24.23
CA SER A 464 26.32 9.57 -24.24
C SER A 464 25.77 8.89 -25.49
N SER A 465 24.83 7.96 -25.31
CA SER A 465 24.11 7.38 -26.46
C SER A 465 23.24 8.47 -27.10
N PRO A 466 23.06 8.45 -28.44
CA PRO A 466 22.08 9.30 -29.08
C PRO A 466 20.68 8.99 -28.53
N VAL A 467 19.78 9.98 -28.56
CA VAL A 467 18.38 9.77 -28.19
C VAL A 467 17.77 8.70 -29.11
N ARG A 468 17.15 7.69 -28.50
CA ARG A 468 16.57 6.52 -29.18
C ARG A 468 15.05 6.54 -29.15
N PHE A 469 14.46 7.18 -28.14
CA PHE A 469 13.02 7.26 -27.95
C PHE A 469 12.62 8.61 -27.37
N VAL A 470 11.44 9.09 -27.78
CA VAL A 470 10.82 10.31 -27.25
C VAL A 470 9.38 9.99 -26.89
N LEU A 471 8.97 10.35 -25.67
CA LEU A 471 7.60 10.24 -25.19
C LEU A 471 7.03 11.64 -24.96
N SER A 472 5.89 11.94 -25.59
CA SER A 472 5.15 13.16 -25.32
C SER A 472 4.26 12.99 -24.09
N ASN A 473 4.29 13.97 -23.18
CA ASN A 473 3.33 14.04 -22.07
C ASN A 473 1.89 14.35 -22.50
N ALA A 474 1.66 14.66 -23.78
CA ALA A 474 0.34 14.79 -24.38
C ALA A 474 -0.35 13.43 -24.64
N SER A 475 0.41 12.33 -24.60
CA SER A 475 -0.15 10.97 -24.60
C SER A 475 -1.23 10.86 -23.51
N ALA A 476 -2.23 10.01 -23.69
CA ALA A 476 -3.38 9.97 -22.80
C ALA A 476 -3.85 8.55 -22.50
N LEU A 477 -4.30 8.35 -21.26
CA LEU A 477 -5.01 7.17 -20.84
C LEU A 477 -6.52 7.42 -20.98
N ARG A 478 -7.22 6.58 -21.72
CA ARG A 478 -8.65 6.70 -22.01
C ARG A 478 -9.40 5.48 -21.50
N LEU A 479 -10.28 5.71 -20.54
CA LEU A 479 -11.16 4.70 -19.98
C LEU A 479 -12.47 4.69 -20.76
N PRO A 480 -12.81 3.64 -21.52
CA PRO A 480 -14.12 3.56 -22.15
C PRO A 480 -15.22 3.42 -21.09
N ASP A 481 -16.45 3.58 -21.54
CA ASP A 481 -17.59 3.28 -20.69
C ASP A 481 -17.68 1.76 -20.40
N TYR A 482 -17.93 1.40 -19.14
CA TYR A 482 -17.85 0.02 -18.63
C TYR A 482 -19.17 -0.41 -17.96
N ALA A 483 -19.24 -1.62 -17.42
CA ALA A 483 -20.42 -2.06 -16.68
C ALA A 483 -20.35 -1.54 -15.24
N ARG A 484 -21.44 -0.94 -14.76
CA ARG A 484 -21.53 -0.37 -13.43
C ARG A 484 -22.29 -1.32 -12.50
N ALA A 485 -21.56 -1.99 -11.63
CA ALA A 485 -22.07 -2.89 -10.62
C ALA A 485 -21.01 -3.16 -9.55
N VAL A 486 -21.44 -3.54 -8.36
CA VAL A 486 -20.54 -3.95 -7.28
C VAL A 486 -20.68 -5.45 -7.07
N THR A 487 -19.55 -6.12 -6.83
CA THR A 487 -19.49 -7.53 -6.45
C THR A 487 -19.27 -7.67 -4.96
N MET A 488 -20.11 -8.48 -4.30
CA MET A 488 -19.94 -8.80 -2.88
C MET A 488 -20.18 -10.29 -2.60
N PRO A 489 -19.44 -10.90 -1.65
CA PRO A 489 -18.38 -10.28 -0.85
C PRO A 489 -17.06 -10.10 -1.64
N ASP A 490 -16.43 -8.94 -1.47
CA ASP A 490 -15.08 -8.64 -1.94
C ASP A 490 -14.45 -7.49 -1.13
N LEU A 491 -13.42 -7.85 -0.35
CA LEU A 491 -12.65 -6.91 0.48
C LEU A 491 -11.92 -5.84 -0.34
N GLN A 492 -11.65 -6.09 -1.61
CA GLN A 492 -10.96 -5.13 -2.46
C GLN A 492 -11.79 -3.84 -2.62
N VAL A 493 -13.11 -3.97 -2.75
CA VAL A 493 -14.04 -2.84 -2.85
C VAL A 493 -14.00 -2.00 -1.56
N LEU A 494 -14.04 -2.66 -0.40
CA LEU A 494 -13.97 -2.02 0.93
C LEU A 494 -12.68 -1.24 1.10
N THR A 495 -11.53 -1.89 0.90
CA THR A 495 -10.20 -1.29 1.16
C THR A 495 -9.83 -0.15 0.22
N GLY A 496 -10.43 -0.11 -0.97
CA GLY A 496 -10.23 0.95 -1.96
C GLY A 496 -11.21 2.11 -1.86
N THR A 497 -12.46 1.88 -1.41
CA THR A 497 -13.55 2.87 -1.56
C THR A 497 -14.42 3.07 -0.31
N ALA A 498 -14.22 2.26 0.74
CA ALA A 498 -15.07 2.19 1.93
C ALA A 498 -16.52 1.69 1.69
N TRP A 499 -16.85 1.25 0.48
CA TRP A 499 -18.16 0.68 0.15
C TRP A 499 -18.34 -0.74 0.75
N PRO A 500 -19.55 -1.14 1.18
CA PRO A 500 -20.82 -0.39 1.15
C PRO A 500 -21.01 0.60 2.31
N TYR A 501 -20.23 0.43 3.37
CA TYR A 501 -20.40 1.12 4.66
C TYR A 501 -20.35 2.64 4.60
N VAL A 502 -19.70 3.23 3.59
CA VAL A 502 -19.66 4.69 3.37
C VAL A 502 -21.04 5.32 3.15
N ASN A 503 -22.00 4.57 2.60
CA ASN A 503 -23.33 5.08 2.27
C ASN A 503 -24.32 4.97 3.44
N ASP A 504 -23.97 4.22 4.48
CA ASP A 504 -24.83 3.99 5.63
C ASP A 504 -24.74 5.14 6.63
N THR A 505 -25.88 5.48 7.24
CA THR A 505 -25.94 6.52 8.26
C THR A 505 -25.26 6.09 9.57
N ALA A 506 -25.35 4.79 9.89
CA ALA A 506 -24.72 4.17 11.05
C ALA A 506 -24.46 2.70 10.77
N VAL A 507 -23.20 2.28 10.89
CA VAL A 507 -22.73 0.91 10.68
C VAL A 507 -22.45 0.27 12.03
N PRO A 508 -23.23 -0.74 12.45
CA PRO A 508 -22.97 -1.49 13.68
C PRO A 508 -21.56 -2.10 13.68
N ILE A 509 -20.79 -1.83 14.73
CA ILE A 509 -19.50 -2.47 14.98
C ILE A 509 -19.48 -3.13 16.37
N ALA A 510 -19.15 -4.41 16.41
CA ALA A 510 -18.85 -5.12 17.64
C ALA A 510 -17.34 -5.15 17.86
N ILE A 511 -16.90 -4.62 19.00
CA ILE A 511 -15.48 -4.56 19.38
C ILE A 511 -15.27 -5.45 20.60
N GLY A 512 -14.21 -6.25 20.57
CA GLY A 512 -13.83 -7.12 21.69
C GLY A 512 -13.53 -6.34 22.95
N GLN A 513 -13.57 -7.02 24.08
CA GLN A 513 -13.13 -6.44 25.35
C GLN A 513 -11.61 -6.19 25.32
N GLY A 514 -11.16 -5.16 26.04
CA GLY A 514 -9.75 -4.79 26.13
C GLY A 514 -9.30 -3.72 25.13
N GLU A 515 -8.11 -3.21 25.36
CA GLU A 515 -7.51 -2.11 24.59
C GLU A 515 -7.11 -2.58 23.19
N GLU A 516 -6.63 -3.81 23.06
CA GLU A 516 -6.07 -4.37 21.83
C GLU A 516 -7.11 -4.42 20.69
N SER A 517 -8.36 -4.81 21.02
CA SER A 517 -9.47 -4.83 20.06
C SER A 517 -9.82 -3.42 19.61
N MET A 518 -9.81 -2.45 20.54
CA MET A 518 -10.12 -1.05 20.25
C MET A 518 -9.03 -0.40 19.39
N VAL A 519 -7.76 -0.58 19.73
CA VAL A 519 -6.61 -0.10 18.94
C VAL A 519 -6.65 -0.66 17.52
N SER A 520 -6.91 -1.96 17.37
CA SER A 520 -7.02 -2.59 16.05
C SER A 520 -8.18 -2.04 15.24
N ALA A 521 -9.33 -1.78 15.87
CA ALA A 521 -10.49 -1.17 15.22
C ALA A 521 -10.20 0.27 14.77
N LEU A 522 -9.57 1.08 15.63
CA LEU A 522 -9.18 2.46 15.33
C LEU A 522 -8.20 2.52 14.16
N MET A 523 -7.16 1.68 14.19
CA MET A 523 -6.15 1.58 13.14
C MET A 523 -6.77 1.18 11.79
N PHE A 524 -7.61 0.13 11.79
CA PHE A 524 -8.25 -0.34 10.57
C PHE A 524 -9.22 0.69 9.99
N ALA A 525 -10.05 1.33 10.83
CA ALA A 525 -10.95 2.40 10.42
C ALA A 525 -10.19 3.59 9.83
N ALA A 526 -9.14 4.06 10.52
CA ALA A 526 -8.29 5.14 10.04
C ALA A 526 -7.65 4.80 8.68
N ARG A 527 -7.21 3.54 8.50
CA ARG A 527 -6.60 3.10 7.24
C ARG A 527 -7.60 3.03 6.09
N ILE A 528 -8.82 2.56 6.31
CA ILE A 528 -9.89 2.64 5.28
C ILE A 528 -10.11 4.09 4.88
N ALA A 529 -10.16 5.00 5.84
CA ALA A 529 -10.36 6.42 5.56
C ALA A 529 -9.20 7.03 4.78
N THR A 530 -7.95 6.82 5.21
CA THR A 530 -6.80 7.37 4.47
C THR A 530 -6.70 6.79 3.05
N ALA A 531 -7.04 5.51 2.86
CA ALA A 531 -7.04 4.84 1.56
C ALA A 531 -8.14 5.31 0.60
N SER A 532 -9.36 5.50 1.09
CA SER A 532 -10.53 5.82 0.26
C SER A 532 -10.87 7.32 0.19
N GLY A 533 -10.36 8.12 1.12
CA GLY A 533 -10.79 9.51 1.30
C GLY A 533 -12.15 9.67 2.01
N ASN A 534 -12.77 8.58 2.44
CA ASN A 534 -14.13 8.56 3.00
C ASN A 534 -14.17 8.08 4.46
N ILE A 535 -15.16 8.53 5.24
CA ILE A 535 -15.35 8.13 6.64
C ILE A 535 -16.53 7.16 6.74
N ILE A 536 -16.36 6.11 7.53
CA ILE A 536 -17.45 5.21 7.95
C ILE A 536 -18.00 5.67 9.31
N ASN A 537 -19.31 5.86 9.39
CA ASN A 537 -19.99 6.23 10.62
C ASN A 537 -20.33 4.98 11.44
N PHE A 538 -19.44 4.59 12.34
CA PHE A 538 -19.63 3.42 13.18
C PHE A 538 -20.56 3.68 14.38
N SER A 539 -21.44 2.73 14.68
CA SER A 539 -22.21 2.66 15.93
C SER A 539 -21.79 1.42 16.72
N VAL A 540 -21.28 1.60 17.93
CA VAL A 540 -20.75 0.48 18.72
C VAL A 540 -21.89 -0.27 19.38
N VAL A 541 -21.98 -1.57 19.11
CA VAL A 541 -23.01 -2.46 19.67
C VAL A 541 -22.37 -3.74 20.24
N PRO A 542 -22.98 -4.40 21.23
CA PRO A 542 -22.54 -5.73 21.65
C PRO A 542 -22.60 -6.75 20.52
N ASP A 543 -21.67 -7.71 20.50
CA ASP A 543 -21.64 -8.80 19.51
C ASP A 543 -22.99 -9.54 19.39
N ALA A 544 -23.63 -9.82 20.53
CA ALA A 544 -24.92 -10.51 20.58
C ALA A 544 -26.10 -9.71 20.00
N GLU A 545 -25.95 -8.41 19.79
CA GLU A 545 -26.99 -7.50 19.28
C GLU A 545 -26.85 -7.24 17.77
N LEU A 546 -25.81 -7.78 17.12
CA LEU A 546 -25.65 -7.66 15.68
C LEU A 546 -26.81 -8.30 14.92
N SER A 547 -27.44 -7.53 14.04
CA SER A 547 -28.47 -8.04 13.13
C SER A 547 -27.84 -8.60 11.87
N ALA A 548 -28.24 -9.81 11.49
CA ALA A 548 -27.82 -10.45 10.24
C ALA A 548 -28.44 -9.81 8.98
N GLU A 549 -29.51 -9.03 9.15
CA GLU A 549 -30.18 -8.32 8.05
C GLU A 549 -29.41 -7.06 7.63
N SER A 550 -28.62 -6.48 8.53
CA SER A 550 -27.85 -5.25 8.29
C SER A 550 -26.37 -5.52 8.12
N ASP A 551 -25.72 -4.64 7.37
CA ASP A 551 -24.26 -4.59 7.24
C ASP A 551 -23.63 -4.33 8.62
N ALA A 552 -22.50 -5.00 8.90
CA ALA A 552 -21.86 -4.89 10.21
C ALA A 552 -20.35 -5.11 10.15
N PHE A 553 -19.67 -4.66 11.20
CA PHE A 553 -18.26 -4.90 11.46
C PHE A 553 -18.03 -5.66 12.76
N ILE A 554 -17.04 -6.54 12.78
CA ILE A 554 -16.59 -7.27 13.97
C ILE A 554 -15.08 -7.10 14.08
N VAL A 555 -14.59 -6.59 15.21
CA VAL A 555 -13.16 -6.47 15.50
C VAL A 555 -12.85 -7.01 16.88
N MET A 556 -12.42 -8.25 16.96
CA MET A 556 -12.07 -8.91 18.23
C MET A 556 -11.30 -10.21 18.01
N PRO A 557 -10.60 -10.73 19.03
CA PRO A 557 -10.01 -12.07 18.97
C PRO A 557 -11.08 -13.12 18.67
N THR A 558 -10.71 -14.15 17.90
CA THR A 558 -11.58 -15.27 17.50
C THR A 558 -12.26 -15.94 18.70
N THR A 559 -11.55 -16.01 19.83
CA THR A 559 -12.03 -16.57 21.10
C THR A 559 -13.06 -15.71 21.82
N ALA A 560 -13.18 -14.42 21.47
CA ALA A 560 -14.12 -13.47 22.05
C ALA A 560 -15.41 -13.31 21.23
N ILE A 561 -15.44 -13.78 19.97
CA ILE A 561 -16.64 -13.79 19.13
C ILE A 561 -17.62 -14.84 19.67
N SER A 562 -18.91 -14.50 19.78
CA SER A 562 -19.91 -15.49 20.20
C SER A 562 -19.94 -16.68 19.22
N PRO A 563 -20.22 -17.92 19.70
CA PRO A 563 -20.26 -19.09 18.83
C PRO A 563 -21.23 -18.95 17.64
N LEU A 564 -22.34 -18.24 17.84
CA LEU A 564 -23.30 -17.94 16.78
C LEU A 564 -22.66 -17.07 15.69
N ASN A 565 -22.06 -15.94 16.07
CA ASN A 565 -21.49 -15.00 15.11
C ASN A 565 -20.21 -15.53 14.47
N LEU A 566 -19.41 -16.32 15.20
CA LEU A 566 -18.22 -16.96 14.66
C LEU A 566 -18.55 -17.84 13.44
N SER A 567 -19.67 -18.57 13.47
CA SER A 567 -20.13 -19.36 12.32
C SER A 567 -20.52 -18.50 11.10
N ARG A 568 -20.81 -17.21 11.30
CA ARG A 568 -21.22 -16.23 10.29
C ARG A 568 -20.04 -15.43 9.71
N THR A 569 -18.87 -15.44 10.35
CA THR A 569 -17.68 -14.68 9.87
C THR A 569 -16.94 -15.40 8.75
N GLY A 570 -17.20 -16.69 8.54
CA GLY A 570 -16.47 -17.50 7.56
C GLY A 570 -15.04 -17.83 7.98
N VAL A 571 -14.68 -17.63 9.25
CA VAL A 571 -13.38 -17.96 9.85
C VAL A 571 -13.57 -19.10 10.86
N GLY A 572 -12.78 -20.16 10.73
CA GLY A 572 -12.78 -21.31 11.63
C GLY A 572 -11.86 -21.13 12.84
N THR A 573 -12.16 -21.85 13.92
CA THR A 573 -11.32 -21.95 15.13
C THR A 573 -10.42 -23.17 15.04
N GLY A 574 -9.35 -23.08 14.27
CA GLY A 574 -8.41 -24.17 14.15
C GLY A 574 -7.06 -23.74 13.59
N ALA A 575 -6.03 -23.77 14.45
CA ALA A 575 -4.68 -24.04 13.99
C ALA A 575 -4.60 -25.52 13.63
N SER A 576 -5.26 -25.94 12.55
CA SER A 576 -4.85 -27.17 11.91
C SER A 576 -3.52 -26.83 11.24
N SER A 577 -2.42 -27.30 11.83
CA SER A 577 -1.28 -27.69 11.01
C SER A 577 -1.87 -28.40 9.81
N ALA A 578 -1.74 -27.82 8.63
CA ALA A 578 -2.04 -28.51 7.39
C ALA A 578 -1.05 -29.68 7.31
N GLN A 579 -1.33 -30.75 8.06
CA GLN A 579 -1.16 -32.07 7.51
C GLN A 579 -2.02 -32.00 6.25
N ARG A 580 -1.37 -31.79 5.10
CA ARG A 580 -1.95 -32.21 3.83
C ARG A 580 -2.41 -33.62 4.12
N ASN A 581 -3.71 -33.81 4.27
CA ASN A 581 -4.28 -35.14 4.30
C ASN A 581 -4.09 -35.63 2.88
N ASP A 582 -2.92 -36.18 2.60
CA ASP A 582 -2.58 -36.77 1.30
C ASP A 582 -3.66 -37.78 0.92
N GLU A 583 -4.29 -38.43 1.90
CA GLU A 583 -5.44 -39.32 1.72
C GLU A 583 -6.71 -38.61 1.23
N ALA A 584 -7.00 -37.39 1.70
CA ALA A 584 -8.12 -36.58 1.18
C ALA A 584 -7.83 -35.99 -0.20
N LEU A 585 -6.57 -35.63 -0.48
CA LEU A 585 -6.13 -35.21 -1.82
C LEU A 585 -6.14 -36.39 -2.79
N LEU A 586 -5.72 -37.59 -2.36
CA LEU A 586 -5.75 -38.83 -3.13
C LEU A 586 -7.19 -39.28 -3.39
N ASP A 587 -8.08 -39.20 -2.40
CA ASP A 587 -9.51 -39.49 -2.57
C ASP A 587 -10.18 -38.47 -3.51
N GLN A 588 -9.87 -37.18 -3.38
CA GLN A 588 -10.37 -36.13 -4.28
C GLN A 588 -9.84 -36.32 -5.71
N PHE A 589 -8.60 -36.77 -5.87
CA PHE A 589 -8.03 -37.10 -7.18
C PHE A 589 -8.67 -38.37 -7.76
N ALA A 590 -8.92 -39.40 -6.94
CA ALA A 590 -9.54 -40.65 -7.34
C ALA A 590 -11.04 -40.52 -7.66
N THR A 591 -11.74 -39.58 -7.03
CA THR A 591 -13.18 -39.34 -7.26
C THR A 591 -13.49 -38.34 -8.36
N ASN A 592 -12.47 -37.77 -9.01
CA ASN A 592 -12.62 -36.84 -10.13
C ASN A 592 -12.83 -37.55 -11.49
N GLU A 593 -12.89 -38.88 -11.55
CA GLU A 593 -13.28 -39.59 -12.77
C GLU A 593 -14.81 -39.53 -12.97
N PRO A 594 -15.30 -39.20 -14.19
CA PRO A 594 -16.73 -39.19 -14.46
C PRO A 594 -17.32 -40.59 -14.24
N GLY A 595 -18.24 -40.75 -13.29
CA GLY A 595 -18.95 -42.01 -13.06
C GLY A 595 -20.13 -42.22 -14.01
N GLY A 596 -20.36 -43.46 -14.47
CA GLY A 596 -21.56 -43.86 -15.22
C GLY A 596 -21.29 -44.48 -16.60
N PRO A 597 -22.35 -44.93 -17.31
CA PRO A 597 -22.22 -45.67 -18.57
C PRO A 597 -21.64 -44.85 -19.74
N PHE A 598 -21.56 -43.53 -19.60
CA PHE A 598 -21.01 -42.61 -20.62
C PHE A 598 -19.68 -41.96 -20.20
N ALA A 599 -19.07 -42.44 -19.10
CA ALA A 599 -17.83 -41.91 -18.52
C ALA A 599 -16.73 -41.68 -19.55
N GLY A 600 -16.46 -42.69 -20.40
CA GLY A 600 -15.40 -42.61 -21.41
C GLY A 600 -15.65 -41.57 -22.50
N GLN A 601 -16.91 -41.31 -22.89
CA GLN A 601 -17.19 -40.27 -23.89
C GLN A 601 -17.14 -38.87 -23.29
N VAL A 602 -17.56 -38.74 -22.03
CA VAL A 602 -17.44 -37.47 -21.29
C VAL A 602 -15.97 -37.13 -21.08
N GLN A 603 -15.15 -38.10 -20.65
CA GLN A 603 -13.71 -37.93 -20.49
C GLN A 603 -13.03 -37.55 -21.81
N TRP A 604 -13.34 -38.26 -22.91
CA TRP A 604 -12.81 -37.93 -24.24
C TRP A 604 -13.17 -36.50 -24.68
N LEU A 605 -14.41 -36.07 -24.45
CA LEU A 605 -14.86 -34.72 -24.82
C LEU A 605 -14.16 -33.65 -23.97
N LEU A 606 -14.07 -33.88 -22.66
CA LEU A 606 -13.37 -33.00 -21.72
C LEU A 606 -11.90 -32.83 -22.12
N GLU A 607 -11.20 -33.93 -22.42
CA GLU A 607 -9.80 -33.90 -22.88
C GLU A 607 -9.64 -33.21 -24.25
N THR A 608 -10.58 -33.41 -25.17
CA THR A 608 -10.52 -32.82 -26.52
C THR A 608 -10.75 -31.30 -26.49
N VAL A 609 -11.60 -30.82 -25.56
CA VAL A 609 -11.95 -29.40 -25.43
C VAL A 609 -11.09 -28.69 -24.36
N GLY A 610 -10.30 -29.45 -23.58
CA GLY A 610 -9.44 -28.92 -22.51
C GLY A 610 -10.23 -28.43 -21.28
N LEU A 611 -11.36 -29.07 -20.96
CA LEU A 611 -12.23 -28.73 -19.84
C LEU A 611 -12.11 -29.76 -18.72
N ASN A 612 -12.31 -29.35 -17.47
CA ASN A 612 -12.48 -30.25 -16.32
C ASN A 612 -13.97 -30.40 -15.94
N LEU A 613 -14.32 -31.47 -15.22
CA LEU A 613 -15.68 -31.66 -14.67
C LEU A 613 -16.13 -30.52 -13.74
N THR A 614 -15.18 -29.87 -13.06
CA THR A 614 -15.42 -28.68 -12.25
C THR A 614 -15.86 -27.49 -13.10
N ASP A 615 -15.38 -27.39 -14.33
CA ASP A 615 -15.68 -26.30 -15.26
C ASP A 615 -17.09 -26.43 -15.85
N LEU A 616 -17.69 -27.62 -15.78
CA LEU A 616 -19.06 -27.91 -16.22
C LEU A 616 -20.12 -27.76 -15.11
N ARG A 617 -19.74 -27.37 -13.89
CA ARG A 617 -20.69 -27.25 -12.77
C ARG A 617 -21.62 -26.06 -12.99
N VAL A 618 -22.92 -26.31 -12.87
CA VAL A 618 -23.94 -25.26 -12.97
C VAL A 618 -24.07 -24.51 -11.64
N LEU A 619 -24.10 -25.19 -10.50
CA LEU A 619 -24.30 -24.53 -9.20
C LEU A 619 -22.96 -24.21 -8.50
N PRO A 620 -22.78 -23.00 -7.92
CA PRO A 620 -21.59 -22.66 -7.14
C PRO A 620 -21.48 -23.55 -5.89
N THR A 621 -20.25 -23.90 -5.51
CA THR A 621 -19.99 -24.60 -4.24
C THR A 621 -20.18 -23.62 -3.07
N PRO A 622 -20.81 -24.02 -1.95
CA PRO A 622 -20.85 -23.18 -0.75
C PRO A 622 -19.44 -22.87 -0.25
N ASP A 623 -19.22 -21.61 0.12
CA ASP A 623 -17.96 -21.18 0.73
C ASP A 623 -17.73 -21.89 2.07
N GLN A 624 -16.57 -22.54 2.20
CA GLN A 624 -16.17 -23.18 3.45
C GLN A 624 -15.49 -22.18 4.39
N PRO A 625 -15.64 -22.31 5.73
CA PRO A 625 -14.89 -21.51 6.68
C PRO A 625 -13.38 -21.63 6.45
N TYR A 626 -12.69 -20.51 6.39
CA TYR A 626 -11.23 -20.48 6.27
C TYR A 626 -10.59 -20.84 7.61
N GLN A 627 -9.63 -21.76 7.59
CA GLN A 627 -8.86 -22.14 8.78
C GLN A 627 -7.52 -21.37 8.76
N PRO A 628 -7.36 -20.32 9.59
CA PRO A 628 -6.12 -19.54 9.60
C PRO A 628 -4.94 -20.34 10.18
N PRO A 629 -3.71 -20.10 9.70
CA PRO A 629 -2.53 -20.59 10.39
C PRO A 629 -2.41 -19.96 11.77
N ALA A 630 -1.63 -20.58 12.66
CA ALA A 630 -1.40 -20.07 14.00
C ALA A 630 -0.89 -18.61 13.96
N ASP A 631 -1.42 -17.77 14.84
CA ASP A 631 -1.07 -16.36 14.99
C ASP A 631 -1.26 -15.47 13.74
N ALA A 632 -2.04 -15.93 12.75
CA ALA A 632 -2.44 -15.08 11.63
C ALA A 632 -3.53 -14.08 12.02
N VAL A 633 -3.49 -12.90 11.43
CA VAL A 633 -4.63 -12.00 11.40
C VAL A 633 -5.41 -12.21 10.11
N VAL A 634 -6.72 -12.18 10.21
CA VAL A 634 -7.66 -12.44 9.12
C VAL A 634 -8.62 -11.29 9.02
N VAL A 635 -8.80 -10.78 7.81
CA VAL A 635 -9.96 -9.99 7.41
C VAL A 635 -10.85 -10.87 6.55
N SER A 636 -12.11 -11.02 6.93
CA SER A 636 -13.11 -11.71 6.12
C SER A 636 -14.32 -10.82 5.86
N GLN A 637 -15.00 -11.07 4.76
CA GLN A 637 -16.28 -10.44 4.44
C GLN A 637 -17.26 -11.50 3.98
N MET A 638 -18.37 -11.66 4.69
CA MET A 638 -19.40 -12.66 4.39
C MET A 638 -20.75 -11.97 4.19
N ARG A 639 -21.48 -12.37 3.14
CA ARG A 639 -22.87 -12.00 2.97
C ARG A 639 -23.76 -12.97 3.73
N GLN A 640 -24.54 -12.47 4.67
CA GLN A 640 -25.49 -13.25 5.45
C GLN A 640 -26.69 -13.67 4.57
N PRO A 641 -27.28 -14.87 4.78
CA PRO A 641 -28.49 -15.28 4.10
C PRO A 641 -29.65 -14.27 4.24
N GLU A 642 -29.71 -13.57 5.37
CA GLU A 642 -30.70 -12.56 5.70
C GLU A 642 -30.50 -11.24 4.93
N GLY A 643 -29.30 -10.98 4.43
CA GLY A 643 -29.02 -9.87 3.52
C GLY A 643 -27.76 -9.07 3.84
N GLY A 644 -27.41 -8.93 5.12
CA GLY A 644 -26.34 -8.07 5.59
C GLY A 644 -24.93 -8.53 5.19
N LEU A 645 -24.02 -7.59 4.97
CA LEU A 645 -22.62 -7.82 4.68
C LEU A 645 -21.76 -7.59 5.93
N TRP A 646 -21.19 -8.67 6.45
CA TRP A 646 -20.39 -8.63 7.67
C TRP A 646 -18.90 -8.64 7.33
N THR A 647 -18.16 -7.63 7.77
CA THR A 647 -16.69 -7.60 7.70
C THR A 647 -16.10 -7.90 9.08
N THR A 648 -15.22 -8.88 9.17
CA THR A 648 -14.59 -9.31 10.43
C THR A 648 -13.08 -9.15 10.34
N LEU A 649 -12.47 -8.45 11.31
CA LEU A 649 -11.03 -8.43 11.56
C LEU A 649 -10.76 -9.21 12.85
N THR A 650 -10.03 -10.33 12.75
CA THR A 650 -9.85 -11.24 13.87
C THR A 650 -8.48 -11.93 13.86
N ALA A 651 -8.05 -12.40 15.03
CA ALA A 651 -6.82 -13.15 15.25
C ALA A 651 -7.00 -14.09 16.47
N ALA A 652 -6.02 -14.93 16.77
CA ALA A 652 -6.11 -15.85 17.92
C ALA A 652 -6.22 -15.12 19.27
N THR A 653 -5.47 -14.03 19.44
CA THR A 653 -5.37 -13.23 20.68
C THR A 653 -5.41 -11.73 20.38
N GLY A 654 -5.62 -10.90 21.41
CA GLY A 654 -5.57 -9.43 21.28
C GLY A 654 -4.20 -8.92 20.80
N ALA A 655 -3.09 -9.43 21.35
CA ALA A 655 -1.74 -9.02 20.95
C ALA A 655 -1.43 -9.38 19.48
N THR A 656 -1.85 -10.56 19.01
CA THR A 656 -1.73 -10.93 17.60
C THR A 656 -2.63 -10.11 16.69
N LEU A 657 -3.78 -9.65 17.21
CA LEU A 657 -4.69 -8.78 16.47
C LEU A 657 -4.03 -7.42 16.21
N VAL A 658 -3.41 -6.81 17.22
CA VAL A 658 -2.72 -5.51 17.08
C VAL A 658 -1.53 -5.61 16.14
N SER A 659 -0.56 -6.49 16.44
CA SER A 659 0.66 -6.64 15.63
C SER A 659 0.38 -7.13 14.20
N GLY A 660 -0.65 -7.96 14.02
CA GLY A 660 -1.14 -8.37 12.70
C GLY A 660 -1.77 -7.20 11.95
N THR A 661 -2.61 -6.39 12.62
CA THR A 661 -3.24 -5.22 12.03
C THR A 661 -2.19 -4.22 11.57
N GLU A 662 -1.19 -3.89 12.39
CA GLU A 662 -0.11 -2.96 12.02
C GLU A 662 0.59 -3.36 10.71
N ARG A 663 0.93 -4.64 10.54
CA ARG A 663 1.51 -5.18 9.28
C ARG A 663 0.53 -5.14 8.11
N LEU A 664 -0.75 -5.37 8.38
CA LEU A 664 -1.80 -5.33 7.36
C LEU A 664 -1.98 -3.90 6.80
N LEU A 665 -1.75 -2.86 7.62
CA LEU A 665 -1.93 -1.47 7.20
C LEU A 665 -0.83 -0.96 6.26
N ASP A 666 0.33 -1.63 6.19
CA ASP A 666 1.43 -1.27 5.28
C ASP A 666 0.91 -1.14 3.84
N THR A 667 1.43 -0.17 3.08
CA THR A 667 0.86 0.14 1.75
C THR A 667 0.92 -1.02 0.79
N ASP A 668 2.01 -1.78 0.77
CA ASP A 668 2.13 -2.93 -0.12
C ASP A 668 1.25 -4.10 0.30
N THR A 669 1.10 -4.35 1.61
CA THR A 669 0.22 -5.38 2.16
C THR A 669 -1.25 -5.02 1.96
N TRP A 670 -1.64 -3.78 2.28
CA TRP A 670 -3.00 -3.25 2.14
C TRP A 670 -3.51 -3.40 0.70
N ARG A 671 -2.63 -3.12 -0.27
CA ARG A 671 -2.95 -3.25 -1.69
C ARG A 671 -3.16 -4.69 -2.14
N GLN A 672 -2.75 -5.71 -1.37
CA GLN A 672 -2.99 -7.13 -1.70
C GLN A 672 -4.31 -7.66 -1.12
N ILE A 673 -4.99 -6.89 -0.25
CA ILE A 673 -6.27 -7.30 0.32
C ILE A 673 -7.33 -7.41 -0.78
N GLY A 674 -8.05 -8.53 -0.79
CA GLY A 674 -9.12 -8.80 -1.73
C GLY A 674 -9.89 -10.07 -1.41
N GLY A 675 -10.84 -10.40 -2.28
CA GLY A 675 -11.66 -11.61 -2.15
C GLY A 675 -12.53 -11.60 -0.90
N ARG A 676 -13.04 -12.76 -0.50
CA ARG A 676 -13.90 -12.89 0.68
C ARG A 676 -13.12 -13.06 1.98
N VAL A 677 -11.86 -13.50 1.90
CA VAL A 677 -10.94 -13.65 3.03
C VAL A 677 -9.55 -13.22 2.60
N SER A 678 -8.89 -12.43 3.41
CA SER A 678 -7.48 -12.04 3.30
C SER A 678 -6.80 -12.31 4.65
N ALA A 679 -5.69 -13.03 4.65
CA ALA A 679 -4.97 -13.39 5.87
C ALA A 679 -3.46 -13.16 5.72
N ILE A 680 -2.80 -12.77 6.81
CA ILE A 680 -1.34 -12.62 6.87
C ILE A 680 -0.82 -13.40 8.08
N ALA A 681 -0.02 -14.43 7.81
CA ALA A 681 0.61 -15.24 8.85
C ALA A 681 1.77 -14.49 9.51
N PRO A 682 2.28 -14.95 10.67
CA PRO A 682 3.47 -14.36 11.27
C PRO A 682 4.66 -14.44 10.32
N ARG A 683 5.36 -13.31 10.11
CA ARG A 683 6.56 -13.18 9.25
C ARG A 683 6.33 -13.29 7.74
N ASP A 684 5.12 -13.60 7.28
CA ASP A 684 4.80 -13.49 5.86
C ASP A 684 4.69 -12.02 5.46
N GLU A 685 5.21 -11.70 4.27
CA GLU A 685 5.11 -10.38 3.62
C GLU A 685 3.97 -10.33 2.59
N ARG A 686 3.40 -11.49 2.22
CA ARG A 686 2.32 -11.60 1.23
C ARG A 686 1.00 -11.96 1.90
N VAL A 687 -0.08 -11.36 1.38
CA VAL A 687 -1.45 -11.67 1.84
C VAL A 687 -1.95 -12.92 1.13
N THR A 688 -2.48 -13.87 1.91
CA THR A 688 -3.22 -15.00 1.38
C THR A 688 -4.65 -14.57 1.11
N THR A 689 -5.08 -14.58 -0.15
CA THR A 689 -6.42 -14.16 -0.58
C THR A 689 -7.26 -15.35 -1.04
N ILE A 690 -8.51 -15.41 -0.61
CA ILE A 690 -9.49 -16.42 -1.02
C ILE A 690 -10.67 -15.72 -1.68
N ALA A 691 -10.90 -16.02 -2.95
CA ALA A 691 -12.05 -15.52 -3.70
C ALA A 691 -13.37 -16.15 -3.20
N ALA A 692 -14.48 -15.41 -3.35
CA ALA A 692 -15.80 -15.95 -3.08
C ALA A 692 -16.23 -16.93 -4.18
N ASN A 693 -16.80 -18.08 -3.81
CA ASN A 693 -17.42 -18.97 -4.78
C ASN A 693 -18.78 -18.44 -5.26
N ASN A 694 -19.50 -17.73 -4.38
CA ASN A 694 -20.81 -17.16 -4.69
C ASN A 694 -20.78 -15.63 -4.52
N VAL A 695 -20.72 -14.93 -5.65
CA VAL A 695 -20.69 -13.46 -5.70
C VAL A 695 -22.08 -12.94 -6.07
N THR A 696 -22.58 -12.01 -5.27
CA THR A 696 -23.76 -11.21 -5.62
C THR A 696 -23.31 -9.98 -6.40
N ILE A 697 -23.95 -9.74 -7.54
CA ILE A 697 -23.77 -8.51 -8.32
C ILE A 697 -24.91 -7.56 -7.98
N VAL A 698 -24.57 -6.39 -7.45
CA VAL A 698 -25.50 -5.31 -7.12
C VAL A 698 -25.29 -4.18 -8.13
N PRO A 699 -26.23 -3.93 -9.06
CA PRO A 699 -26.14 -2.79 -9.97
C PRO A 699 -26.21 -1.47 -9.20
N ASP A 700 -25.39 -0.50 -9.59
CA ASP A 700 -25.49 0.87 -9.08
C ASP A 700 -26.46 1.69 -9.96
N GLU A 701 -27.42 2.40 -9.35
CA GLU A 701 -28.42 3.28 -9.99
C GLU A 701 -29.52 2.61 -10.89
N PRO A 702 -30.54 3.35 -11.44
CA PRO A 702 -31.74 2.71 -11.99
C PRO A 702 -31.45 1.91 -13.26
N MET A 703 -32.24 0.86 -13.47
CA MET A 703 -32.09 -0.12 -14.55
C MET A 703 -31.90 0.54 -15.93
N SER A 704 -30.67 0.51 -16.45
CA SER A 704 -30.32 0.89 -17.82
C SER A 704 -30.13 -0.36 -18.67
N ILE A 705 -30.78 -0.44 -19.84
CA ILE A 705 -30.63 -1.57 -20.77
C ILE A 705 -29.18 -1.69 -21.27
N LEU A 706 -28.51 -0.55 -21.48
CA LEU A 706 -27.11 -0.53 -21.90
C LEU A 706 -26.19 -1.07 -20.79
N ASN A 707 -26.42 -0.65 -19.54
CA ASN A 707 -25.66 -1.18 -18.41
C ASN A 707 -25.95 -2.67 -18.20
N ALA A 708 -27.22 -3.09 -18.23
CA ALA A 708 -27.63 -4.48 -18.10
C ALA A 708 -26.96 -5.37 -19.16
N ARG A 709 -26.85 -4.90 -20.41
CA ARG A 709 -26.10 -5.61 -21.45
C ARG A 709 -24.62 -5.76 -21.09
N ARG A 710 -23.96 -4.73 -20.57
CA ARG A 710 -22.53 -4.79 -20.20
C ARG A 710 -22.31 -5.67 -18.98
N VAL A 711 -23.17 -5.58 -17.97
CA VAL A 711 -23.14 -6.45 -16.78
C VAL A 711 -23.33 -7.90 -17.21
N ALA A 712 -24.31 -8.18 -18.07
CA ALA A 712 -24.52 -9.52 -18.62
C ALA A 712 -23.30 -10.01 -19.43
N ALA A 713 -22.70 -9.17 -20.27
CA ALA A 713 -21.51 -9.53 -21.04
C ALA A 713 -20.33 -9.90 -20.14
N ASN A 714 -20.08 -9.11 -19.09
CA ASN A 714 -19.02 -9.36 -18.12
C ASN A 714 -19.29 -10.63 -17.29
N TRP A 715 -20.54 -10.83 -16.86
CA TRP A 715 -20.96 -12.05 -16.16
C TRP A 715 -20.81 -13.32 -17.02
N PHE A 716 -21.29 -13.30 -18.26
CA PHE A 716 -21.17 -14.44 -19.19
C PHE A 716 -19.73 -14.75 -19.55
N SER A 717 -18.85 -13.75 -19.67
CA SER A 717 -17.40 -13.93 -19.85
C SER A 717 -16.80 -14.78 -18.72
N GLY A 718 -17.32 -14.62 -17.50
CA GLY A 718 -16.94 -15.44 -16.34
C GLY A 718 -17.67 -16.77 -16.17
N ASN A 719 -18.75 -17.00 -16.92
CA ASN A 719 -19.69 -18.10 -16.71
C ASN A 719 -20.02 -18.77 -18.05
N ILE A 720 -19.00 -19.31 -18.73
CA ILE A 720 -19.12 -19.79 -20.11
C ILE A 720 -20.15 -20.91 -20.29
N VAL A 721 -20.35 -21.78 -19.29
CA VAL A 721 -21.37 -22.84 -19.32
C VAL A 721 -22.77 -22.25 -19.42
N TYR A 722 -23.06 -21.21 -18.64
CA TYR A 722 -24.35 -20.52 -18.69
C TYR A 722 -24.57 -19.83 -20.03
N PHE A 723 -23.51 -19.25 -20.61
CA PHE A 723 -23.57 -18.66 -21.94
C PHE A 723 -23.86 -19.70 -23.02
N ALA A 724 -23.16 -20.85 -23.00
CA ALA A 724 -23.39 -21.95 -23.92
C ALA A 724 -24.80 -22.53 -23.79
N LEU A 725 -25.29 -22.75 -22.56
CA LEU A 725 -26.66 -23.18 -22.29
C LEU A 725 -27.68 -22.18 -22.86
N ALA A 726 -27.47 -20.88 -22.65
CA ALA A 726 -28.35 -19.84 -23.16
C ALA A 726 -28.42 -19.84 -24.70
N ILE A 727 -27.29 -20.03 -25.38
CA ILE A 727 -27.25 -20.17 -26.85
C ILE A 727 -28.02 -21.41 -27.31
N VAL A 728 -27.81 -22.56 -26.67
CA VAL A 728 -28.50 -23.81 -27.03
C VAL A 728 -30.01 -23.67 -26.84
N VAL A 729 -30.45 -23.15 -25.69
CA VAL A 729 -31.87 -22.92 -25.40
C VAL A 729 -32.46 -21.90 -26.37
N GLY A 730 -31.75 -20.80 -26.64
CA GLY A 730 -32.17 -19.80 -27.63
C GLY A 730 -32.31 -20.39 -29.03
N GLY A 731 -31.38 -21.24 -29.45
CA GLY A 731 -31.43 -21.97 -30.72
C GLY A 731 -32.62 -22.93 -30.80
N ILE A 732 -32.89 -23.67 -29.74
CA ILE A 732 -34.07 -24.57 -29.64
C ILE A 732 -35.37 -23.76 -29.75
N LEU A 733 -35.49 -22.65 -29.01
CA LEU A 733 -36.67 -21.79 -29.06
C LEU A 733 -36.88 -21.17 -30.45
N LEU A 734 -35.80 -20.72 -31.10
CA LEU A 734 -35.84 -20.21 -32.46
C LEU A 734 -36.30 -21.29 -33.45
N MET A 735 -35.77 -22.51 -33.31
CA MET A 735 -36.18 -23.67 -34.12
C MET A 735 -37.67 -23.98 -33.95
N PHE A 736 -38.18 -23.99 -32.72
CA PHE A 736 -39.61 -24.18 -32.43
C PHE A 736 -40.47 -23.05 -33.01
N ALA A 737 -40.06 -21.79 -32.84
CA ALA A 737 -40.77 -20.63 -33.36
C ALA A 737 -40.85 -20.65 -34.90
N THR A 738 -39.73 -20.96 -35.55
CA THR A 738 -39.60 -21.04 -37.02
C THR A 738 -40.44 -22.19 -37.56
N SER A 739 -40.37 -23.37 -36.92
CA SER A 739 -41.22 -24.53 -37.27
C SER A 739 -42.72 -24.21 -37.13
N ARG A 740 -43.13 -23.54 -36.06
CA ARG A 740 -44.53 -23.12 -35.85
C ARG A 740 -45.00 -22.08 -36.87
N LEU A 741 -44.11 -21.17 -37.29
CA LEU A 741 -44.42 -20.18 -38.32
C LEU A 741 -44.58 -20.84 -39.70
N LEU A 742 -43.64 -21.69 -40.09
CA LEU A 742 -43.67 -22.42 -41.37
C LEU A 742 -44.90 -23.33 -41.48
N THR A 743 -45.28 -24.01 -40.39
CA THR A 743 -46.48 -24.86 -40.37
C THR A 743 -47.81 -24.09 -40.46
N ARG A 744 -47.83 -22.78 -40.12
CA ARG A 744 -49.00 -21.92 -40.29
C ARG A 744 -49.10 -21.30 -41.68
N ILE A 745 -47.97 -20.96 -42.30
CA ILE A 745 -47.93 -20.37 -43.65
C ILE A 745 -48.10 -21.46 -44.73
N GLY A 746 -47.67 -22.70 -44.47
CA GLY A 746 -47.74 -23.81 -45.42
C GLY A 746 -49.07 -24.58 -45.49
N ARG A 747 -50.18 -24.09 -44.90
CA ARG A 747 -51.50 -24.71 -45.05
C ARG A 747 -52.22 -24.10 -46.26
N PRO A 748 -52.43 -24.82 -47.38
CA PRO A 748 -53.39 -24.39 -48.39
C PRO A 748 -54.80 -24.42 -47.77
N SER A 749 -55.59 -23.38 -48.05
CA SER A 749 -57.03 -23.31 -47.78
C SER A 749 -57.79 -24.42 -48.49
#